data_AF-A0A7W1B519-F1
#
_entry.id   AF-A0A7W1B519-F1
#
_cell.length_a   1.000
_cell.length_b   1.000
_cell.length_c   1.000
_cell.angle_alpha   90.00
_cell.angle_beta   90.00
_cell.angle_gamma   90.00
#
_symmetry.space_group_name_H-M   'P 1'
#
loop_
_entity.id
_entity.type
_entity.pdbx_description
1 polymer ?
#
loop_
_entity_poly.entity_id
_entity_poly.type
_entity_poly.pdbx_seq_one_letter_code
_entity_poly.pdbx_strand_id
1 'polypeptide(L)'
;MKKLVLVAIVFAGCRDTPATDSAGAARASCATIGVDFARSVLPKQSAMRDAAWPRELAPELQKKLQQVCAKDHWTVAALACMPDGATCPNAQAKLHKRDALSIVTDLVMAKAATPQASPKGAIGSPLPEVGPHPDYPTPVAAGTDKIFLTEEPDRGARVASTYALPARTSLTWTNHAHCADQKASLACSAAAPAADRLWSWRVGKAKDLVVAEAIRDKQVYATYIYVTANGAPVERVELDMFGQVEAKLMFAAGRYTGRQPSGRNALPACGAMAYTLDKGHLETHSCLQWSGEPMRDLTRVATTRYVRDANGFVLDELRLDIDGKPISKNDGVPHLVYELDATGAVAVERYKDGDDKPMASDGACYGLRTERDARGSEIRRTCLGPDDKPIARVSGTSVELYRTDGNGCRTELRRYTPDGTTAAVDHDRVHGISYVNDDRCQVTQRTCLDAKEVPVACGVSRPARQVDRYDDRGNVIASKHHGPTGVPGGDGVYQVFELRNRFDEFGNRIEQRCYNPGGAAVDCGATGYAGEVVTWDEAGRAVEFRYLDTAGKPGTNLGSSARRLRYDNYDHPFETRLLDAKNELFAMRGQSIRRDLYDAAHRHFAVLLLDKTSEPALYNGCYVGATCPAGGATPWHAVRIVRRSDGSVETNQFFDARGQLMTTTDCRTAQCFD
;
A
#
# COMPACT_ATOMS: atom_id res chain seq x y z
N MET A 1 47.13 40.13 -16.59
CA MET A 1 47.20 40.49 -18.02
C MET A 1 46.40 39.45 -18.82
N LYS A 2 45.11 39.68 -19.08
CA LYS A 2 44.52 39.86 -20.43
C LYS A 2 45.25 39.12 -21.58
N LYS A 3 44.70 38.01 -22.09
CA LYS A 3 43.81 37.97 -23.28
C LYS A 3 43.29 36.55 -23.59
N LEU A 4 42.01 36.51 -23.93
CA LEU A 4 41.25 35.49 -24.66
C LEU A 4 41.92 35.13 -26.01
N VAL A 5 41.64 33.93 -26.56
CA VAL A 5 40.68 33.71 -27.67
C VAL A 5 40.53 32.19 -27.94
N LEU A 6 39.26 31.81 -28.10
CA LEU A 6 38.70 30.53 -28.49
C LEU A 6 38.73 30.40 -30.02
N VAL A 7 39.17 29.27 -30.60
CA VAL A 7 38.72 28.82 -31.94
C VAL A 7 38.60 27.30 -31.93
N ALA A 8 37.42 26.83 -32.31
CA ALA A 8 37.11 25.46 -32.64
C ALA A 8 37.13 25.26 -34.17
N ILE A 9 37.16 23.98 -34.57
CA ILE A 9 36.66 23.37 -35.83
C ILE A 9 37.70 22.82 -36.83
N VAL A 10 37.91 21.50 -36.69
CA VAL A 10 37.76 20.37 -37.63
C VAL A 10 38.37 20.34 -39.06
N PHE A 11 39.06 19.22 -39.35
CA PHE A 11 38.85 18.21 -40.42
C PHE A 11 40.10 17.76 -41.22
N ALA A 12 40.11 16.42 -41.41
CA ALA A 12 40.72 15.61 -42.48
C ALA A 12 41.95 14.78 -42.06
N GLY A 13 42.02 13.47 -42.29
CA GLY A 13 41.10 12.58 -43.00
C GLY A 13 41.58 11.12 -42.91
N CYS A 14 40.61 10.23 -43.16
CA CYS A 14 40.66 8.77 -43.10
C CYS A 14 41.82 8.10 -43.87
N ARG A 15 42.26 6.95 -43.35
CA ARG A 15 42.55 5.77 -44.19
C ARG A 15 41.90 4.54 -43.57
N ASP A 16 41.15 3.87 -44.41
CA ASP A 16 40.24 2.76 -44.14
C ASP A 16 40.93 1.54 -43.54
N THR A 17 40.40 1.07 -42.41
CA THR A 17 40.35 -0.35 -42.07
C THR A 17 38.87 -0.72 -41.94
N PRO A 18 38.44 -1.88 -42.45
CA PRO A 18 37.04 -2.13 -42.73
C PRO A 18 36.24 -2.13 -41.43
N ALA A 19 35.05 -1.55 -41.46
CA ALA A 19 34.02 -1.86 -40.50
C ALA A 19 33.81 -3.38 -40.51
N THR A 20 34.44 -4.09 -39.57
CA THR A 20 34.06 -5.46 -39.22
C THR A 20 32.72 -5.37 -38.54
N ASP A 21 31.70 -5.34 -39.39
CA ASP A 21 30.35 -5.84 -39.22
C ASP A 21 30.05 -6.36 -37.80
N SER A 22 29.83 -5.46 -36.83
CA SER A 22 29.47 -5.85 -35.45
C SER A 22 28.08 -6.49 -35.40
N ALA A 23 27.22 -6.16 -36.38
CA ALA A 23 25.98 -6.85 -36.66
C ALA A 23 26.21 -8.22 -37.31
N GLY A 24 27.16 -8.34 -38.23
CA GLY A 24 27.59 -9.60 -38.85
C GLY A 24 28.28 -10.57 -37.88
N ALA A 25 29.12 -10.08 -36.97
CA ALA A 25 29.81 -10.88 -35.96
C ALA A 25 28.86 -11.36 -34.85
N ALA A 26 27.90 -10.53 -34.44
CA ALA A 26 26.82 -10.94 -33.53
C ALA A 26 25.86 -11.95 -34.19
N ARG A 27 25.53 -11.77 -35.47
CA ARG A 27 24.76 -12.75 -36.26
C ARG A 27 25.49 -14.08 -36.41
N ALA A 28 26.82 -14.06 -36.60
CA ALA A 28 27.66 -15.25 -36.70
C ALA A 28 27.73 -16.01 -35.35
N SER A 29 27.81 -15.31 -34.21
CA SER A 29 27.81 -15.94 -32.88
C SER A 29 26.43 -16.46 -32.44
N CYS A 30 25.34 -15.85 -32.89
CA CYS A 30 24.00 -16.37 -32.61
C CYS A 30 23.71 -17.63 -33.44
N ALA A 31 24.25 -17.74 -34.65
CA ALA A 31 24.10 -18.94 -35.49
C ALA A 31 24.74 -20.20 -34.89
N THR A 32 25.72 -20.06 -34.00
CA THR A 32 26.37 -21.19 -33.29
C THR A 32 25.57 -21.71 -32.10
N ILE A 33 24.42 -21.10 -31.76
CA ILE A 33 23.50 -21.65 -30.74
C ILE A 33 22.96 -22.99 -31.24
N GLY A 34 23.48 -24.08 -30.67
CA GLY A 34 23.08 -25.45 -30.93
C GLY A 34 22.13 -26.00 -29.86
N VAL A 35 21.56 -27.18 -30.15
CA VAL A 35 20.59 -27.87 -29.27
C VAL A 35 21.16 -28.15 -27.87
N ASP A 36 22.46 -28.41 -27.75
CA ASP A 36 23.12 -28.69 -26.46
C ASP A 36 23.23 -27.44 -25.57
N PHE A 37 23.46 -26.27 -26.17
CA PHE A 37 23.42 -25.00 -25.44
C PHE A 37 22.01 -24.76 -24.90
N ALA A 38 20.98 -24.93 -25.74
CA ALA A 38 19.59 -24.77 -25.34
C ALA A 38 19.18 -25.71 -24.17
N ARG A 39 19.74 -26.93 -24.13
CA ARG A 39 19.53 -27.89 -23.04
C ARG A 39 20.27 -27.52 -21.75
N SER A 40 21.42 -26.84 -21.85
CA SER A 40 22.24 -26.42 -20.70
C SER A 40 21.64 -25.26 -19.88
N VAL A 41 20.65 -24.54 -20.43
CA VAL A 41 19.96 -23.43 -19.76
C VAL A 41 18.95 -23.91 -18.69
N LEU A 42 18.60 -25.20 -18.69
CA LEU A 42 17.61 -25.81 -17.78
C LEU A 42 18.19 -26.04 -16.36
N PRO A 43 17.45 -25.70 -15.28
CA PRO A 43 17.90 -25.95 -13.90
C PRO A 43 18.11 -27.44 -13.59
N LYS A 44 19.13 -27.79 -12.80
CA LYS A 44 19.47 -29.18 -12.43
C LYS A 44 18.42 -29.91 -11.59
N GLN A 45 17.49 -29.20 -10.94
CA GLN A 45 16.48 -29.75 -10.02
C GLN A 45 15.04 -29.74 -10.58
N SER A 46 14.84 -29.39 -11.85
CA SER A 46 13.49 -29.47 -12.43
C SER A 46 13.20 -30.91 -12.89
N ALA A 47 11.99 -31.39 -12.59
CA ALA A 47 11.44 -32.63 -13.16
C ALA A 47 11.50 -32.67 -14.71
N MET A 48 11.73 -31.51 -15.36
CA MET A 48 11.92 -31.33 -16.80
C MET A 48 13.24 -31.87 -17.35
N ARG A 49 14.25 -32.13 -16.50
CA ARG A 49 15.52 -32.72 -16.96
C ARG A 49 15.44 -34.25 -17.06
N ASP A 50 14.61 -34.86 -16.22
CA ASP A 50 14.43 -36.31 -16.09
C ASP A 50 13.16 -36.83 -16.78
N ALA A 51 12.16 -35.97 -17.03
CA ALA A 51 11.06 -36.26 -17.95
C ALA A 51 11.46 -35.90 -19.39
N ALA A 52 11.11 -36.76 -20.34
CA ALA A 52 11.45 -36.61 -21.75
C ALA A 52 11.13 -35.21 -22.30
N TRP A 53 12.15 -34.34 -22.38
CA TRP A 53 12.17 -33.21 -23.30
C TRP A 53 11.81 -33.73 -24.70
N PRO A 54 10.73 -33.26 -25.35
CA PRO A 54 10.42 -33.72 -26.68
C PRO A 54 11.60 -33.35 -27.59
N ARG A 55 12.31 -34.34 -28.15
CA ARG A 55 13.38 -34.11 -29.14
C ARG A 55 12.89 -33.20 -30.29
N GLU A 56 11.59 -33.19 -30.53
CA GLU A 56 10.86 -32.35 -31.47
C GLU A 56 10.86 -30.83 -31.17
N LEU A 57 11.04 -30.39 -29.92
CA LEU A 57 11.03 -28.96 -29.54
C LEU A 57 12.39 -28.27 -29.70
N ALA A 58 13.46 -29.06 -29.80
CA ALA A 58 14.82 -28.56 -29.91
C ALA A 58 15.04 -27.60 -31.11
N PRO A 59 14.51 -27.88 -32.32
CA PRO A 59 14.68 -26.98 -33.46
C PRO A 59 13.95 -25.64 -33.29
N GLU A 60 12.79 -25.63 -32.64
CA GLU A 60 11.99 -24.41 -32.45
C GLU A 60 12.57 -23.53 -31.34
N LEU A 61 13.02 -24.14 -30.24
CA LEU A 61 13.76 -23.45 -29.18
C LEU A 61 15.05 -22.83 -29.71
N GLN A 62 15.81 -23.59 -30.49
CA GLN A 62 17.01 -23.08 -31.15
C GLN A 62 16.69 -21.85 -32.01
N LYS A 63 15.64 -21.93 -32.85
CA LYS A 63 15.22 -20.83 -33.71
C LYS A 63 14.80 -19.58 -32.92
N LYS A 64 14.02 -19.71 -31.84
CA LYS A 64 13.60 -18.57 -31.01
C LYS A 64 14.76 -17.95 -30.24
N LEU A 65 15.66 -18.77 -29.68
CA LEU A 65 16.87 -18.28 -29.03
C LEU A 65 17.78 -17.53 -30.01
N GLN A 66 17.94 -18.04 -31.24
CA GLN A 66 18.68 -17.36 -32.30
C GLN A 66 18.04 -16.02 -32.70
N GLN A 67 16.70 -15.95 -32.77
CA GLN A 67 15.96 -14.72 -33.08
C GLN A 67 16.11 -13.66 -31.99
N VAL A 68 15.97 -14.04 -30.72
CA VAL A 68 16.12 -13.11 -29.58
C VAL A 68 17.57 -12.69 -29.42
N CYS A 69 18.52 -13.62 -29.53
CA CYS A 69 19.95 -13.33 -29.57
C CYS A 69 20.31 -12.31 -30.65
N ALA A 70 19.75 -12.46 -31.85
CA ALA A 70 20.01 -11.55 -32.97
C ALA A 70 19.31 -10.19 -32.83
N LYS A 71 18.12 -10.15 -32.21
CA LYS A 71 17.35 -8.92 -31.94
C LYS A 71 18.01 -8.08 -30.84
N ASP A 72 18.48 -8.74 -29.79
CA ASP A 72 18.98 -8.08 -28.58
C ASP A 72 20.53 -8.08 -28.51
N HIS A 73 21.19 -8.42 -29.63
CA HIS A 73 22.63 -8.39 -29.83
C HIS A 73 23.44 -9.10 -28.72
N TRP A 74 23.08 -10.34 -28.39
CA TRP A 74 23.77 -11.09 -27.34
C TRP A 74 25.23 -11.36 -27.73
N THR A 75 26.16 -11.14 -26.81
CA THR A 75 27.58 -11.43 -27.02
C THR A 75 27.90 -12.90 -26.73
N VAL A 76 29.00 -13.43 -27.29
CA VAL A 76 29.49 -14.80 -27.00
C VAL A 76 29.65 -15.04 -25.48
N ALA A 77 30.01 -14.00 -24.72
CA ALA A 77 30.12 -14.06 -23.26
C ALA A 77 28.76 -14.22 -22.55
N ALA A 78 27.65 -13.76 -23.16
CA ALA A 78 26.30 -14.00 -22.65
C ALA A 78 25.86 -15.47 -22.82
N LEU A 79 26.45 -16.20 -23.77
CA LEU A 79 26.27 -17.63 -23.98
C LEU A 79 27.23 -18.49 -23.13
N ALA A 80 28.19 -17.88 -22.41
CA ALA A 80 29.19 -18.59 -21.62
C ALA A 80 28.85 -18.67 -20.11
N CYS A 81 27.57 -18.62 -19.72
CA CYS A 81 27.20 -18.86 -18.32
C CYS A 81 27.17 -20.38 -18.05
N MET A 82 28.09 -20.88 -17.23
CA MET A 82 28.34 -22.32 -17.03
C MET A 82 27.11 -23.08 -16.48
N PRO A 83 27.00 -24.41 -16.73
CA PRO A 83 25.83 -25.24 -16.42
C PRO A 83 25.54 -25.45 -14.91
N ASP A 84 26.39 -24.96 -14.03
CA ASP A 84 26.34 -25.10 -12.57
C ASP A 84 25.82 -23.84 -11.84
N GLY A 85 25.52 -22.77 -12.57
CA GLY A 85 24.68 -21.66 -12.08
C GLY A 85 25.33 -20.69 -11.08
N ALA A 86 26.59 -20.88 -10.70
CA ALA A 86 27.24 -20.05 -9.69
C ALA A 86 27.90 -18.75 -10.23
N THR A 87 28.25 -18.69 -11.52
CA THR A 87 29.00 -17.55 -12.08
C THR A 87 28.55 -17.20 -13.49
N CYS A 88 27.70 -16.18 -13.62
CA CYS A 88 27.58 -15.44 -14.88
C CYS A 88 28.52 -14.21 -14.82
N PRO A 89 29.22 -13.88 -15.92
CA PRO A 89 30.30 -12.90 -15.92
C PRO A 89 29.85 -11.44 -15.68
N ASN A 90 28.57 -11.12 -15.84
CA ASN A 90 27.99 -9.80 -15.56
C ASN A 90 26.46 -9.86 -15.40
N ALA A 91 25.84 -8.74 -14.99
CA ALA A 91 24.40 -8.63 -14.79
C ALA A 91 23.59 -8.82 -16.08
N GLN A 92 24.14 -8.43 -17.23
CA GLN A 92 23.49 -8.56 -18.53
C GLN A 92 23.38 -10.04 -18.97
N ALA A 93 24.41 -10.85 -18.70
CA ALA A 93 24.37 -12.30 -18.92
C ALA A 93 23.34 -13.01 -18.00
N LYS A 94 23.10 -12.50 -16.78
CA LYS A 94 22.03 -12.99 -15.91
C LYS A 94 20.64 -12.66 -16.48
N LEU A 95 20.47 -11.47 -17.04
CA LEU A 95 19.22 -11.04 -17.68
C LEU A 95 18.90 -11.92 -18.90
N HIS A 96 19.87 -12.10 -19.80
CA HIS A 96 19.70 -12.91 -21.01
C HIS A 96 19.42 -14.39 -20.68
N LYS A 97 20.00 -14.95 -19.61
CA LYS A 97 19.67 -16.30 -19.13
C LYS A 97 18.22 -16.40 -18.65
N ARG A 98 17.71 -15.37 -17.97
CA ARG A 98 16.30 -15.30 -17.55
C ARG A 98 15.38 -15.22 -18.76
N ASP A 99 15.75 -14.44 -19.77
CA ASP A 99 14.98 -14.31 -21.01
C ASP A 99 14.98 -15.64 -21.79
N ALA A 100 16.12 -16.33 -21.86
CA ALA A 100 16.22 -17.69 -22.42
C ALA A 100 15.33 -18.69 -21.67
N LEU A 101 15.30 -18.63 -20.34
CA LEU A 101 14.43 -19.47 -19.52
C LEU A 101 12.95 -19.15 -19.76
N SER A 102 12.59 -17.88 -19.92
CA SER A 102 11.23 -17.46 -20.30
C SER A 102 10.82 -18.02 -21.66
N ILE A 103 11.70 -17.97 -22.66
CA ILE A 103 11.43 -18.53 -24.00
C ILE A 103 11.22 -20.05 -23.94
N VAL A 104 12.01 -20.75 -23.13
CA VAL A 104 11.84 -22.19 -22.88
C VAL A 104 10.48 -22.46 -22.24
N THR A 105 10.13 -21.71 -21.20
CA THR A 105 8.83 -21.81 -20.54
C THR A 105 7.70 -21.53 -21.54
N ASP A 106 7.79 -20.46 -22.32
CA ASP A 106 6.77 -20.07 -23.31
C ASP A 106 6.61 -21.12 -24.41
N LEU A 107 7.67 -21.77 -24.86
CA LEU A 107 7.62 -22.85 -25.86
C LEU A 107 7.00 -24.14 -25.31
N VAL A 108 7.37 -24.52 -24.09
CA VAL A 108 6.77 -25.66 -23.39
C VAL A 108 5.28 -25.39 -23.17
N MET A 109 4.93 -24.16 -22.81
CA MET A 109 3.55 -23.73 -22.62
C MET A 109 2.77 -23.60 -23.94
N ALA A 110 3.40 -23.17 -25.03
CA ALA A 110 2.77 -23.09 -26.35
C ALA A 110 2.50 -24.48 -26.95
N LYS A 111 3.37 -25.47 -26.69
CA LYS A 111 3.11 -26.87 -27.09
C LYS A 111 2.08 -27.54 -26.17
N ALA A 112 2.08 -27.21 -24.88
CA ALA A 112 0.98 -27.56 -23.97
C ALA A 112 -0.35 -26.89 -24.35
N ALA A 113 -0.29 -25.76 -25.07
CA ALA A 113 -1.40 -25.03 -25.67
C ALA A 113 -1.75 -25.50 -27.09
N THR A 114 -1.45 -26.76 -27.44
CA THR A 114 -2.23 -27.43 -28.50
C THR A 114 -3.70 -27.29 -28.11
N PRO A 115 -4.63 -26.91 -29.01
CA PRO A 115 -6.04 -26.83 -28.64
C PRO A 115 -6.50 -28.24 -28.27
N GLN A 116 -6.45 -28.58 -26.98
CA GLN A 116 -7.38 -29.53 -26.44
C GLN A 116 -8.73 -28.91 -26.71
N ALA A 117 -9.56 -29.69 -27.40
CA ALA A 117 -10.96 -29.37 -27.59
C ALA A 117 -11.53 -28.86 -26.26
N SER A 118 -12.52 -27.97 -26.36
CA SER A 118 -13.53 -27.78 -25.32
C SER A 118 -13.79 -29.11 -24.58
N PRO A 119 -14.09 -29.12 -23.27
CA PRO A 119 -14.36 -30.34 -22.49
C PRO A 119 -15.58 -31.18 -22.95
N LYS A 120 -15.93 -31.17 -24.24
CA LYS A 120 -16.87 -32.06 -24.91
C LYS A 120 -16.22 -33.15 -25.78
N GLY A 121 -14.89 -33.34 -25.76
CA GLY A 121 -14.23 -34.29 -26.66
C GLY A 121 -13.34 -35.39 -26.06
N ALA A 122 -12.94 -35.29 -24.79
CA ALA A 122 -12.00 -36.24 -24.16
C ALA A 122 -12.58 -36.92 -22.90
N ILE A 123 -13.90 -37.14 -22.90
CA ILE A 123 -14.58 -37.97 -21.90
C ILE A 123 -15.19 -39.15 -22.64
N GLY A 124 -14.42 -40.23 -22.74
CA GLY A 124 -15.00 -41.56 -22.82
C GLY A 124 -15.49 -41.95 -21.43
N SER A 125 -16.64 -41.42 -21.02
CA SER A 125 -17.42 -41.66 -19.78
C SER A 125 -16.75 -41.41 -18.41
N PRO A 126 -17.56 -41.11 -17.39
CA PRO A 126 -18.34 -39.88 -17.19
C PRO A 126 -17.43 -38.78 -16.57
N LEU A 127 -18.03 -37.71 -16.06
CA LEU A 127 -17.39 -36.79 -15.10
C LEU A 127 -16.54 -37.58 -14.06
N PRO A 128 -15.52 -36.99 -13.39
CA PRO A 128 -15.14 -37.55 -12.11
C PRO A 128 -16.41 -37.69 -11.27
N GLU A 129 -16.67 -38.89 -10.74
CA GLU A 129 -17.84 -39.16 -9.87
C GLU A 129 -17.87 -38.25 -8.64
N VAL A 130 -16.74 -37.60 -8.34
CA VAL A 130 -16.55 -36.69 -7.23
C VAL A 130 -16.59 -35.25 -7.75
N GLY A 131 -17.49 -34.45 -7.20
CA GLY A 131 -17.53 -33.00 -7.42
C GLY A 131 -16.23 -32.29 -6.99
N PRO A 132 -16.18 -30.95 -7.05
CA PRO A 132 -15.04 -30.22 -6.50
C PRO A 132 -14.79 -30.65 -5.06
N HIS A 133 -13.54 -30.52 -4.60
CA HIS A 133 -13.21 -30.79 -3.20
C HIS A 133 -14.19 -30.02 -2.29
N PRO A 134 -14.67 -30.58 -1.17
CA PRO A 134 -15.68 -29.92 -0.33
C PRO A 134 -15.28 -28.51 0.14
N ASP A 135 -13.98 -28.27 0.34
CA ASP A 135 -13.42 -26.95 0.67
C ASP A 135 -13.20 -26.01 -0.52
N TYR A 136 -13.58 -26.39 -1.74
CA TYR A 136 -13.37 -25.55 -2.91
C TYR A 136 -14.11 -24.21 -2.74
N PRO A 137 -13.42 -23.06 -2.88
CA PRO A 137 -14.03 -21.77 -2.61
C PRO A 137 -15.04 -21.41 -3.69
N THR A 138 -16.27 -21.11 -3.26
CA THR A 138 -17.34 -20.60 -4.12
C THR A 138 -17.94 -19.33 -3.52
N PRO A 139 -18.58 -18.45 -4.31
CA PRO A 139 -19.29 -17.30 -3.77
C PRO A 139 -20.29 -17.65 -2.67
N VAL A 140 -20.98 -18.80 -2.82
CA VAL A 140 -21.93 -19.36 -1.83
C VAL A 140 -21.21 -19.79 -0.55
N ALA A 141 -20.08 -20.51 -0.66
CA ALA A 141 -19.29 -20.91 0.51
C ALA A 141 -18.71 -19.71 1.26
N ALA A 142 -18.46 -18.62 0.54
CA ALA A 142 -18.03 -17.35 1.11
C ALA A 142 -19.19 -16.58 1.80
N GLY A 143 -20.44 -16.97 1.52
CA GLY A 143 -21.65 -16.26 1.98
C GLY A 143 -21.87 -14.92 1.28
N THR A 144 -21.16 -14.65 0.19
CA THR A 144 -21.10 -13.34 -0.47
C THR A 144 -22.15 -13.10 -1.52
N ASP A 145 -22.76 -14.17 -2.02
CA ASP A 145 -23.78 -14.15 -3.07
C ASP A 145 -24.99 -13.26 -2.72
N LYS A 146 -25.16 -12.92 -1.44
CA LYS A 146 -26.24 -12.07 -0.92
C LYS A 146 -25.78 -10.76 -0.30
N ILE A 147 -24.48 -10.54 -0.14
CA ILE A 147 -23.92 -9.41 0.63
C ILE A 147 -23.45 -8.30 -0.30
N PHE A 148 -22.90 -8.66 -1.46
CA PHE A 148 -22.44 -7.72 -2.46
C PHE A 148 -23.53 -7.46 -3.47
N LEU A 149 -24.03 -6.23 -3.48
CA LEU A 149 -25.02 -5.78 -4.44
C LEU A 149 -24.32 -5.55 -5.78
N THR A 150 -25.02 -5.87 -6.88
CA THR A 150 -24.61 -5.43 -8.21
C THR A 150 -24.84 -3.94 -8.44
N GLU A 151 -25.63 -3.29 -7.59
CA GLU A 151 -25.95 -1.86 -7.70
C GLU A 151 -25.09 -1.03 -6.75
N GLU A 152 -24.51 0.03 -7.30
CA GLU A 152 -23.75 1.02 -6.55
C GLU A 152 -24.71 1.83 -5.67
N PRO A 153 -24.51 1.88 -4.34
CA PRO A 153 -25.36 2.67 -3.46
C PRO A 153 -25.24 4.14 -3.81
N ASP A 154 -26.33 4.90 -3.67
CA ASP A 154 -26.24 6.35 -3.76
C ASP A 154 -25.39 6.88 -2.60
N ARG A 155 -24.17 7.31 -2.93
CA ARG A 155 -23.23 7.88 -1.97
C ARG A 155 -23.46 9.38 -1.76
N GLY A 156 -24.38 9.98 -2.52
CA GLY A 156 -24.56 11.42 -2.66
C GLY A 156 -23.59 12.06 -3.66
N ALA A 157 -23.74 13.36 -3.89
CA ALA A 157 -22.83 14.12 -4.74
C ALA A 157 -21.41 14.18 -4.17
N ARG A 158 -20.42 14.36 -5.06
CA ARG A 158 -19.05 14.72 -4.64
C ARG A 158 -19.06 16.02 -3.85
N VAL A 159 -18.15 16.11 -2.90
CA VAL A 159 -17.95 17.32 -2.11
C VAL A 159 -17.10 18.31 -2.91
N ALA A 160 -17.40 19.60 -2.84
CA ALA A 160 -16.53 20.62 -3.43
C ALA A 160 -15.13 20.56 -2.79
N SER A 161 -14.09 20.79 -3.59
CA SER A 161 -12.69 20.84 -3.12
C SER A 161 -12.40 22.05 -2.22
N THR A 162 -13.26 23.07 -2.24
CA THR A 162 -13.13 24.30 -1.45
C THR A 162 -14.35 24.53 -0.58
N TYR A 163 -14.14 25.14 0.58
CA TYR A 163 -15.20 25.57 1.48
C TYR A 163 -15.10 27.08 1.76
N ALA A 164 -16.20 27.81 1.55
CA ALA A 164 -16.26 29.23 1.84
C ALA A 164 -16.53 29.46 3.34
N LEU A 165 -15.48 29.81 4.09
CA LEU A 165 -15.64 30.19 5.49
C LEU A 165 -16.43 31.51 5.61
N PRO A 166 -17.26 31.66 6.66
CA PRO A 166 -17.90 32.94 6.94
C PRO A 166 -16.87 34.02 7.25
N ALA A 167 -17.28 35.29 7.13
CA ALA A 167 -16.43 36.41 7.53
C ALA A 167 -16.01 36.25 9.00
N ARG A 168 -14.71 36.40 9.30
CA ARG A 168 -14.20 36.26 10.68
C ARG A 168 -14.94 37.14 11.68
N THR A 169 -15.38 38.33 11.25
CA THR A 169 -16.12 39.30 12.05
C THR A 169 -17.53 38.86 12.42
N SER A 170 -18.09 37.85 11.73
CA SER A 170 -19.39 37.28 12.08
C SER A 170 -19.30 36.15 13.12
N LEU A 171 -18.09 35.84 13.60
CA LEU A 171 -17.84 34.80 14.60
C LEU A 171 -17.27 35.43 15.88
N THR A 172 -17.68 34.90 17.02
CA THR A 172 -17.06 35.23 18.31
C THR A 172 -15.91 34.27 18.58
N TRP A 173 -14.69 34.78 18.63
CA TRP A 173 -13.48 33.96 18.74
C TRP A 173 -12.97 33.83 20.17
N THR A 174 -12.62 32.61 20.56
CA THR A 174 -11.90 32.31 21.79
C THR A 174 -10.64 31.51 21.47
N ASN A 175 -9.59 31.70 22.26
CA ASN A 175 -8.35 30.94 22.16
C ASN A 175 -8.31 29.85 23.23
N HIS A 176 -7.77 28.69 22.87
CA HIS A 176 -7.70 27.51 23.70
C HIS A 176 -6.30 26.90 23.61
N ALA A 177 -5.83 26.32 24.70
CA ALA A 177 -4.55 25.62 24.72
C ALA A 177 -4.64 24.31 23.91
N HIS A 178 -5.78 23.64 23.99
CA HIS A 178 -6.05 22.40 23.28
C HIS A 178 -7.55 22.26 22.99
N CYS A 179 -7.87 21.69 21.82
CA CYS A 179 -9.16 21.11 21.53
C CYS A 179 -8.98 19.73 20.90
N ALA A 180 -9.99 18.88 21.04
CA ALA A 180 -10.08 17.56 20.43
C ALA A 180 -11.25 17.54 19.43
N ASP A 181 -10.96 17.26 18.15
CA ASP A 181 -11.99 16.93 17.15
C ASP A 181 -12.63 15.59 17.50
N GLN A 182 -13.94 15.57 17.67
CA GLN A 182 -14.72 14.39 18.04
C GLN A 182 -15.80 14.08 17.01
N LYS A 183 -15.58 14.45 15.75
CA LYS A 183 -16.46 14.24 14.59
C LYS A 183 -17.80 14.99 14.68
N ALA A 184 -18.67 14.61 15.61
CA ALA A 184 -19.96 15.29 15.81
C ALA A 184 -19.85 16.60 16.59
N SER A 185 -18.74 16.79 17.33
CA SER A 185 -18.54 17.90 18.24
C SER A 185 -17.06 18.21 18.44
N LEU A 186 -16.79 19.24 19.23
CA LEU A 186 -15.46 19.70 19.62
C LEU A 186 -15.42 19.85 21.14
N ALA A 187 -14.43 19.23 21.78
CA ALA A 187 -14.11 19.48 23.19
C ALA A 187 -12.89 20.40 23.27
N CYS A 188 -12.92 21.40 24.14
CA CYS A 188 -11.84 22.39 24.26
C CYS A 188 -11.50 22.69 25.72
N SER A 189 -10.24 23.04 25.97
CA SER A 189 -9.79 23.55 27.26
C SER A 189 -10.55 24.81 27.63
N ALA A 190 -10.42 25.26 28.88
CA ALA A 190 -10.84 26.62 29.24
C ALA A 190 -10.19 27.66 28.31
N ALA A 191 -10.91 28.75 28.05
CA ALA A 191 -10.38 29.83 27.23
C ALA A 191 -9.17 30.46 27.92
N ALA A 192 -8.09 30.63 27.17
CA ALA A 192 -6.85 31.20 27.67
C ALA A 192 -6.27 32.16 26.62
N PRO A 193 -5.48 33.16 27.02
CA PRO A 193 -4.72 33.96 26.07
C PRO A 193 -3.88 33.05 25.16
N ALA A 194 -3.67 33.47 23.92
CA ALA A 194 -2.65 32.87 23.06
C ALA A 194 -1.28 33.18 23.66
N ALA A 195 -0.86 32.40 24.66
CA ALA A 195 0.50 32.41 25.17
C ALA A 195 1.47 31.97 24.06
N ASP A 196 2.77 32.11 24.29
CA ASP A 196 3.86 31.66 23.41
C ASP A 196 3.89 30.12 23.28
N ARG A 197 2.81 29.56 22.73
CA ARG A 197 2.59 28.13 22.52
C ARG A 197 2.85 27.83 21.06
N LEU A 198 3.56 26.73 20.83
CA LEU A 198 3.71 26.18 19.50
C LEU A 198 2.37 25.61 19.02
N TRP A 199 1.66 24.86 19.85
CA TRP A 199 0.34 24.34 19.49
C TRP A 199 -0.74 25.07 20.27
N SER A 200 -1.72 25.59 19.54
CA SER A 200 -2.90 26.25 20.11
C SER A 200 -4.11 26.08 19.21
N TRP A 201 -5.27 26.50 19.70
CA TRP A 201 -6.52 26.46 18.96
C TRP A 201 -7.22 27.80 19.07
N ARG A 202 -7.91 28.20 18.01
CA ARG A 202 -8.90 29.28 18.06
C ARG A 202 -10.24 28.76 17.57
N VAL A 203 -11.30 29.14 18.29
CA VAL A 203 -12.65 28.64 18.04
C VAL A 203 -13.58 29.83 17.86
N GLY A 204 -14.11 29.97 16.65
CA GLY A 204 -15.10 30.96 16.28
C GLY A 204 -16.50 30.35 16.38
N LYS A 205 -17.38 30.98 17.15
CA LYS A 205 -18.77 30.52 17.31
C LYS A 205 -19.75 31.55 16.75
N ALA A 206 -20.75 31.06 16.05
CA ALA A 206 -22.03 31.72 15.76
C ALA A 206 -23.15 30.72 16.05
N LYS A 207 -24.40 31.18 16.15
CA LYS A 207 -25.57 30.42 16.62
C LYS A 207 -25.52 28.90 16.35
N ASP A 208 -25.46 28.52 15.08
CA ASP A 208 -25.54 27.14 14.60
C ASP A 208 -24.22 26.66 13.96
N LEU A 209 -23.10 27.37 14.20
CA LEU A 209 -21.83 27.18 13.51
C LEU A 209 -20.64 27.31 14.47
N VAL A 210 -19.74 26.33 14.43
CA VAL A 210 -18.45 26.37 15.09
C VAL A 210 -17.35 26.20 14.05
N VAL A 211 -16.37 27.10 14.04
CA VAL A 211 -15.15 26.99 13.23
C VAL A 211 -13.98 26.89 14.20
N ALA A 212 -13.25 25.79 14.17
CA ALA A 212 -12.08 25.55 15.01
C ALA A 212 -10.83 25.42 14.15
N GLU A 213 -9.85 26.30 14.39
CA GLU A 213 -8.58 26.28 13.67
C GLU A 213 -7.50 25.79 14.64
N ALA A 214 -6.90 24.64 14.30
CA ALA A 214 -5.69 24.16 14.96
C ALA A 214 -4.50 24.96 14.41
N ILE A 215 -3.74 25.57 15.30
CA ILE A 215 -2.64 26.45 14.96
C ILE A 215 -1.34 25.80 15.39
N ARG A 216 -0.37 25.77 14.47
CA ARG A 216 1.03 25.45 14.75
C ARG A 216 1.88 26.70 14.51
N ASP A 217 2.51 27.17 15.58
CA ASP A 217 3.13 28.48 15.72
C ASP A 217 2.14 29.60 15.29
N LYS A 218 2.21 30.03 14.03
CA LYS A 218 1.39 31.10 13.45
C LYS A 218 0.59 30.67 12.24
N GLN A 219 0.71 29.41 11.82
CA GLN A 219 0.04 28.86 10.65
C GLN A 219 -1.16 28.03 11.06
N VAL A 220 -2.23 28.11 10.27
CA VAL A 220 -3.36 27.18 10.40
C VAL A 220 -2.90 25.83 9.87
N TYR A 221 -2.92 24.83 10.74
CA TYR A 221 -2.57 23.45 10.41
C TYR A 221 -3.78 22.67 9.92
N ALA A 222 -4.95 22.90 10.52
CA ALA A 222 -6.21 22.31 10.09
C ALA A 222 -7.37 23.21 10.51
N THR A 223 -8.46 23.16 9.75
CA THR A 223 -9.72 23.83 10.12
C THR A 223 -10.85 22.82 10.18
N TYR A 224 -11.59 22.82 11.28
CA TYR A 224 -12.76 22.00 11.50
C TYR A 224 -14.00 22.89 11.58
N ILE A 225 -14.99 22.62 10.75
CA ILE A 225 -16.25 23.35 10.71
C ILE A 225 -17.35 22.40 11.16
N TYR A 226 -18.11 22.78 12.17
CA TYR A 226 -19.26 22.03 12.68
C TYR A 226 -20.51 22.87 12.50
N VAL A 227 -21.52 22.31 11.83
CA VAL A 227 -22.83 22.92 11.65
C VAL A 227 -23.84 22.11 12.44
N THR A 228 -24.66 22.80 13.23
CA THR A 228 -25.73 22.19 14.02
C THR A 228 -27.08 22.74 13.62
N ALA A 229 -28.15 22.01 13.89
CA ALA A 229 -29.51 22.52 13.84
C ALA A 229 -30.24 22.09 15.11
N ASN A 230 -30.77 23.05 15.86
CA ASN A 230 -31.43 22.81 17.15
C ASN A 230 -30.56 22.00 18.13
N GLY A 231 -29.23 22.23 18.11
CA GLY A 231 -28.26 21.55 18.97
C GLY A 231 -27.83 20.16 18.50
N ALA A 232 -28.40 19.62 17.41
CA ALA A 232 -27.96 18.36 16.81
C ALA A 232 -26.93 18.60 15.68
N PRO A 233 -25.90 17.75 15.51
CA PRO A 233 -24.96 17.85 14.41
C PRO A 233 -25.68 17.62 13.07
N VAL A 234 -25.33 18.41 12.07
CA VAL A 234 -25.83 18.30 10.68
C VAL A 234 -24.67 18.05 9.73
N GLU A 235 -23.56 18.73 9.92
CA GLU A 235 -22.41 18.66 9.03
C GLU A 235 -21.11 18.91 9.78
N ARG A 236 -20.04 18.19 9.40
CA ARG A 236 -18.67 18.51 9.80
C ARG A 236 -17.76 18.52 8.59
N VAL A 237 -17.06 19.62 8.34
CA VAL A 237 -16.07 19.76 7.26
C VAL A 237 -14.67 19.90 7.84
N GLU A 238 -13.68 19.24 7.25
CA GLU A 238 -12.27 19.40 7.57
C GLU A 238 -11.52 19.97 6.37
N LEU A 239 -10.75 21.02 6.66
CA LEU A 239 -9.81 21.62 5.73
C LEU A 239 -8.39 21.31 6.18
N ASP A 240 -7.55 20.90 5.24
CA ASP A 240 -6.12 20.73 5.47
C ASP A 240 -5.41 22.08 5.66
N MET A 241 -4.09 22.01 5.84
CA MET A 241 -3.25 23.20 5.98
C MET A 241 -3.14 24.07 4.72
N PHE A 242 -3.59 23.57 3.56
CA PHE A 242 -3.66 24.30 2.29
C PHE A 242 -5.06 24.90 2.05
N GLY A 243 -5.99 24.71 3.00
CA GLY A 243 -7.38 25.15 2.90
C GLY A 243 -8.23 24.31 1.94
N GLN A 244 -7.76 23.13 1.53
CA GLN A 244 -8.54 22.19 0.71
C GLN A 244 -9.42 21.34 1.62
N VAL A 245 -10.62 21.00 1.13
CA VAL A 245 -11.51 20.08 1.84
C VAL A 245 -10.90 18.67 1.80
N GLU A 246 -10.61 18.08 2.96
CA GLU A 246 -10.20 16.68 3.04
C GLU A 246 -11.42 15.76 3.10
N ALA A 247 -12.39 16.12 3.94
CA ALA A 247 -13.57 15.31 4.20
C ALA A 247 -14.75 16.17 4.68
N LYS A 248 -15.94 15.71 4.32
CA LYS A 248 -17.21 16.22 4.85
C LYS A 248 -18.05 15.06 5.40
N LEU A 249 -18.44 15.18 6.66
CA LEU A 249 -19.38 14.29 7.33
C LEU A 249 -20.77 14.91 7.32
N MET A 250 -21.80 14.11 7.05
CA MET A 250 -23.19 14.54 6.97
C MET A 250 -24.01 13.71 7.95
N PHE A 251 -24.69 14.38 8.87
CA PHE A 251 -25.42 13.77 9.98
C PHE A 251 -26.93 13.85 9.74
N ALA A 252 -27.62 12.74 9.89
CA ALA A 252 -29.08 12.64 9.79
C ALA A 252 -29.60 11.41 10.55
N ALA A 253 -30.69 11.56 11.30
CA ALA A 253 -31.41 10.45 11.95
C ALA A 253 -30.54 9.51 12.79
N GLY A 254 -29.61 10.04 13.60
CA GLY A 254 -28.72 9.23 14.44
C GLY A 254 -27.66 8.44 13.65
N ARG A 255 -27.45 8.81 12.38
CA ARG A 255 -26.42 8.25 11.51
C ARG A 255 -25.61 9.36 10.84
N TYR A 256 -24.36 9.11 10.49
CA TYR A 256 -23.60 9.97 9.58
C TYR A 256 -22.88 9.20 8.49
N THR A 257 -22.72 9.84 7.33
CA THR A 257 -21.89 9.37 6.21
C THR A 257 -20.73 10.34 6.01
N GLY A 258 -19.71 9.95 5.23
CA GLY A 258 -18.55 10.79 4.97
C GLY A 258 -18.10 10.72 3.51
N ARG A 259 -17.76 11.86 2.91
CA ARG A 259 -17.24 11.93 1.53
C ARG A 259 -16.05 12.87 1.41
N GLN A 260 -15.14 12.51 0.52
CA GLN A 260 -14.00 13.34 0.10
C GLN A 260 -14.28 13.99 -1.26
N PRO A 261 -13.57 15.06 -1.67
CA PRO A 261 -13.72 15.64 -3.01
C PRO A 261 -13.41 14.66 -4.15
N SER A 262 -12.50 13.73 -3.93
CA SER A 262 -12.20 12.62 -4.86
C SER A 262 -13.39 11.70 -5.12
N GLY A 263 -14.45 11.79 -4.31
CA GLY A 263 -15.59 10.89 -4.32
C GLY A 263 -15.44 9.70 -3.38
N ARG A 264 -14.24 9.46 -2.82
CA ARG A 264 -14.00 8.40 -1.85
C ARG A 264 -14.86 8.55 -0.61
N ASN A 265 -15.17 7.42 -0.01
CA ASN A 265 -15.76 7.38 1.33
C ASN A 265 -14.75 7.94 2.35
N ALA A 266 -15.19 8.88 3.20
CA ALA A 266 -14.34 9.44 4.25
C ALA A 266 -14.40 8.63 5.56
N LEU A 267 -15.24 7.58 5.59
CA LEU A 267 -15.33 6.63 6.68
C LEU A 267 -14.50 5.39 6.33
N PRO A 268 -13.55 4.95 7.17
CA PRO A 268 -12.74 3.78 6.87
C PRO A 268 -13.61 2.51 6.90
N ALA A 269 -13.89 1.93 5.73
CA ALA A 269 -14.75 0.77 5.44
C ALA A 269 -16.23 0.83 5.83
N CYS A 270 -16.64 1.73 6.71
CA CYS A 270 -18.05 1.85 7.07
C CYS A 270 -18.81 2.61 5.98
N GLY A 271 -19.91 2.05 5.45
CA GLY A 271 -20.79 2.80 4.55
C GLY A 271 -21.48 3.97 5.26
N ALA A 272 -21.77 3.80 6.54
CA ALA A 272 -22.24 4.86 7.42
C ALA A 272 -21.85 4.56 8.87
N MET A 273 -22.06 5.51 9.77
CA MET A 273 -21.86 5.34 11.21
C MET A 273 -23.16 5.64 11.94
N ALA A 274 -23.75 4.69 12.67
CA ALA A 274 -24.74 5.01 13.69
C ALA A 274 -24.04 5.71 14.85
N TYR A 275 -24.75 6.58 15.58
CA TYR A 275 -24.19 7.23 16.76
C TYR A 275 -25.24 7.56 17.82
N THR A 276 -24.79 7.62 19.08
CA THR A 276 -25.51 8.24 20.19
C THR A 276 -24.73 9.42 20.74
N LEU A 277 -25.44 10.37 21.36
CA LEU A 277 -24.84 11.53 21.99
C LEU A 277 -25.13 11.54 23.49
N ASP A 278 -24.12 11.86 24.29
CA ASP A 278 -24.27 12.31 25.67
C ASP A 278 -23.80 13.77 25.76
N LYS A 279 -24.67 14.66 26.26
CA LYS A 279 -24.39 16.11 26.37
C LYS A 279 -23.82 16.74 25.09
N GLY A 280 -24.25 16.26 23.91
CA GLY A 280 -23.80 16.77 22.61
C GLY A 280 -22.48 16.17 22.08
N HIS A 281 -21.84 15.27 22.84
CA HIS A 281 -20.64 14.56 22.43
C HIS A 281 -20.96 13.12 22.05
N LEU A 282 -20.18 12.52 21.14
CA LEU A 282 -20.35 11.10 20.79
C LEU A 282 -20.13 10.22 22.03
N GLU A 283 -21.17 9.51 22.44
CA GLU A 283 -21.12 8.47 23.47
C GLU A 283 -20.80 7.12 22.82
N THR A 284 -21.49 6.81 21.72
CA THR A 284 -21.19 5.63 20.91
C THR A 284 -21.17 5.98 19.43
N HIS A 285 -20.42 5.19 18.66
CA HIS A 285 -20.60 5.10 17.22
C HIS A 285 -20.45 3.65 16.74
N SER A 286 -21.21 3.26 15.74
CA SER A 286 -21.22 1.88 15.23
C SER A 286 -21.08 1.89 13.72
N CYS A 287 -20.13 1.09 13.22
CA CYS A 287 -19.90 0.89 11.81
C CYS A 287 -21.10 0.19 11.17
N LEU A 288 -21.68 0.83 10.17
CA LEU A 288 -22.77 0.30 9.39
C LEU A 288 -22.32 0.05 7.96
N GLN A 289 -22.91 -0.98 7.39
CA GLN A 289 -23.00 -1.20 5.98
C GLN A 289 -23.70 -0.04 5.26
N TRP A 290 -23.54 0.07 3.94
CA TRP A 290 -24.33 1.02 3.13
C TRP A 290 -25.83 0.72 3.20
N SER A 291 -26.20 -0.56 3.36
CA SER A 291 -27.57 -1.02 3.62
C SER A 291 -28.11 -0.55 4.98
N GLY A 292 -27.25 -0.16 5.90
CA GLY A 292 -27.59 0.22 7.28
C GLY A 292 -27.45 -0.92 8.30
N GLU A 293 -27.12 -2.14 7.88
CA GLU A 293 -26.86 -3.24 8.81
C GLU A 293 -25.52 -3.06 9.55
N PRO A 294 -25.37 -3.51 10.81
CA PRO A 294 -24.09 -3.46 11.51
C PRO A 294 -23.00 -4.27 10.79
N MET A 295 -21.77 -3.75 10.80
CA MET A 295 -20.58 -4.49 10.34
C MET A 295 -19.36 -4.15 11.21
N ARG A 296 -18.26 -4.87 10.97
CA ARG A 296 -16.95 -4.51 11.50
C ARG A 296 -16.22 -3.62 10.48
N ASP A 297 -15.48 -2.63 10.95
CA ASP A 297 -14.58 -1.83 10.12
C ASP A 297 -13.32 -2.63 9.70
N LEU A 298 -12.41 -2.00 8.94
CA LEU A 298 -11.12 -2.65 8.54
C LEU A 298 -10.24 -3.04 9.73
N THR A 299 -10.55 -2.52 10.91
CA THR A 299 -9.83 -2.78 12.16
C THR A 299 -10.56 -3.78 13.05
N ARG A 300 -11.62 -4.42 12.53
CA ARG A 300 -12.46 -5.45 13.19
C ARG A 300 -13.42 -4.89 14.26
N VAL A 301 -13.49 -3.58 14.44
CA VAL A 301 -14.35 -2.95 15.45
C VAL A 301 -15.72 -2.68 14.83
N ALA A 302 -16.79 -3.09 15.51
CA ALA A 302 -18.16 -2.77 15.08
C ALA A 302 -18.69 -1.54 15.82
N THR A 303 -18.40 -1.40 17.11
CA THR A 303 -18.85 -0.26 17.91
C THR A 303 -17.72 0.27 18.78
N THR A 304 -17.62 1.58 18.93
CA THR A 304 -16.80 2.20 19.97
C THR A 304 -17.70 2.96 20.93
N ARG A 305 -17.44 2.81 22.23
CA ARG A 305 -18.08 3.56 23.32
C ARG A 305 -17.05 4.44 24.02
N TYR A 306 -17.47 5.64 24.40
CA TYR A 306 -16.62 6.61 25.08
C TYR A 306 -17.20 6.99 26.45
N VAL A 307 -16.32 7.17 27.44
CA VAL A 307 -16.63 7.93 28.67
C VAL A 307 -15.83 9.21 28.65
N ARG A 308 -16.45 10.31 29.11
CA ARG A 308 -15.90 11.66 28.99
C ARG A 308 -15.89 12.41 30.31
N ASP A 309 -14.97 13.36 30.42
CA ASP A 309 -14.97 14.34 31.51
C ASP A 309 -16.09 15.39 31.34
N ALA A 310 -16.20 16.31 32.29
CA ALA A 310 -17.20 17.37 32.25
C ALA A 310 -17.00 18.38 31.09
N ASN A 311 -15.80 18.44 30.49
CA ASN A 311 -15.47 19.30 29.36
C ASN A 311 -15.60 18.58 28.00
N GLY A 312 -16.01 17.31 28.00
CA GLY A 312 -16.21 16.48 26.82
C GLY A 312 -14.96 15.74 26.34
N PHE A 313 -13.82 15.84 27.03
CA PHE A 313 -12.62 15.08 26.68
C PHE A 313 -12.79 13.60 27.00
N VAL A 314 -12.26 12.71 26.14
CA VAL A 314 -12.35 11.26 26.32
C VAL A 314 -11.46 10.84 27.49
N LEU A 315 -12.02 10.09 28.44
CA LEU A 315 -11.30 9.42 29.53
C LEU A 315 -11.23 7.91 29.32
N ASP A 316 -12.15 7.35 28.53
CA ASP A 316 -12.26 5.91 28.32
C ASP A 316 -12.76 5.63 26.90
N GLU A 317 -12.21 4.60 26.25
CA GLU A 317 -12.62 4.10 24.95
C GLU A 317 -12.70 2.57 24.96
N LEU A 318 -13.91 2.01 24.79
CA LEU A 318 -14.14 0.57 24.69
C LEU A 318 -14.56 0.20 23.27
N ARG A 319 -13.87 -0.79 22.68
CA ARG A 319 -14.09 -1.31 21.33
C ARG A 319 -14.81 -2.63 21.39
N LEU A 320 -15.88 -2.75 20.63
CA LEU A 320 -16.80 -3.87 20.67
C LEU A 320 -16.97 -4.50 19.28
N ASP A 321 -17.14 -5.81 19.26
CA ASP A 321 -17.56 -6.54 18.07
C ASP A 321 -19.06 -6.39 17.81
N ILE A 322 -19.53 -7.08 16.77
CA ILE A 322 -20.95 -7.03 16.35
C ILE A 322 -21.91 -7.62 17.40
N ASP A 323 -21.41 -8.47 18.30
CA ASP A 323 -22.16 -9.07 19.40
C ASP A 323 -22.10 -8.20 20.68
N GLY A 324 -21.42 -7.06 20.63
CA GLY A 324 -21.23 -6.15 21.76
C GLY A 324 -20.17 -6.63 22.76
N LYS A 325 -19.27 -7.55 22.37
CA LYS A 325 -18.18 -8.04 23.22
C LYS A 325 -16.88 -7.26 22.95
N PRO A 326 -16.02 -7.05 23.95
CA PRO A 326 -14.72 -6.40 23.75
C PRO A 326 -13.91 -7.06 22.63
N ILE A 327 -13.38 -6.26 21.70
CA ILE A 327 -12.55 -6.76 20.59
C ILE A 327 -11.34 -5.86 20.35
N SER A 328 -10.20 -6.49 20.16
CA SER A 328 -8.95 -5.83 19.81
C SER A 328 -8.93 -5.42 18.34
N LYS A 329 -8.44 -4.22 18.07
CA LYS A 329 -8.07 -3.81 16.69
C LYS A 329 -6.66 -4.28 16.36
N ASN A 330 -6.06 -3.74 15.31
CA ASN A 330 -4.68 -4.07 14.87
C ASN A 330 -3.58 -3.78 15.91
N ASP A 331 -3.89 -3.14 17.04
CA ASP A 331 -2.95 -2.89 18.15
C ASP A 331 -3.03 -3.95 19.27
N GLY A 332 -3.98 -4.89 19.19
CA GLY A 332 -4.20 -5.90 20.22
C GLY A 332 -5.02 -5.42 21.42
N VAL A 333 -5.51 -4.16 21.43
CA VAL A 333 -6.14 -3.54 22.62
C VAL A 333 -7.64 -3.29 22.41
N PRO A 334 -8.53 -3.87 23.24
CA PRO A 334 -9.97 -3.62 23.19
C PRO A 334 -10.41 -2.40 24.02
N HIS A 335 -9.67 -2.03 25.07
CA HIS A 335 -10.06 -0.99 26.03
C HIS A 335 -8.90 -0.06 26.39
N LEU A 336 -9.14 1.25 26.28
CA LEU A 336 -8.16 2.30 26.56
C LEU A 336 -8.69 3.27 27.61
N VAL A 337 -7.83 3.61 28.55
CA VAL A 337 -8.09 4.62 29.58
C VAL A 337 -7.08 5.75 29.45
N TYR A 338 -7.56 6.99 29.47
CA TYR A 338 -6.75 8.18 29.25
C TYR A 338 -6.63 9.02 30.53
N GLU A 339 -5.41 9.42 30.86
CA GLU A 339 -5.14 10.53 31.77
C GLU A 339 -4.78 11.77 30.97
N LEU A 340 -5.45 12.87 31.27
CA LEU A 340 -5.29 14.15 30.59
C LEU A 340 -4.32 15.06 31.36
N ASP A 341 -3.54 15.86 30.62
CA ASP A 341 -2.80 16.98 31.21
C ASP A 341 -3.74 18.15 31.55
N ALA A 342 -3.17 19.21 32.15
CA ALA A 342 -3.93 20.40 32.54
C ALA A 342 -4.60 21.15 31.36
N THR A 343 -4.25 20.83 30.11
CA THR A 343 -4.88 21.38 28.91
C THR A 343 -6.00 20.51 28.36
N GLY A 344 -6.16 19.28 28.86
CA GLY A 344 -7.09 18.28 28.33
C GLY A 344 -6.48 17.41 27.23
N ALA A 345 -5.19 17.55 26.93
CA ALA A 345 -4.50 16.66 26.00
C ALA A 345 -4.08 15.37 26.70
N VAL A 346 -4.05 14.25 25.98
CA VAL A 346 -3.66 12.95 26.55
C VAL A 346 -2.19 12.96 26.97
N ALA A 347 -1.97 12.73 28.27
CA ALA A 347 -0.66 12.59 28.89
C ALA A 347 -0.27 11.12 29.05
N VAL A 348 -1.25 10.26 29.40
CA VAL A 348 -1.05 8.81 29.51
C VAL A 348 -2.24 8.10 28.90
N GLU A 349 -1.98 7.07 28.10
CA GLU A 349 -2.96 6.06 27.73
C GLU A 349 -2.56 4.72 28.37
N ARG A 350 -3.53 4.00 28.92
CA ARG A 350 -3.36 2.65 29.50
C ARG A 350 -4.27 1.66 28.83
N TYR A 351 -3.79 0.44 28.68
CA TYR A 351 -4.46 -0.61 27.93
C TYR A 351 -5.01 -1.66 28.87
N LYS A 352 -6.25 -2.07 28.60
CA LYS A 352 -6.97 -3.07 29.38
C LYS A 352 -7.57 -4.14 28.49
N ASP A 353 -7.75 -5.32 29.06
CA ASP A 353 -8.50 -6.41 28.47
C ASP A 353 -10.02 -6.19 28.61
N GLY A 354 -10.81 -7.14 28.09
CA GLY A 354 -12.26 -7.10 28.20
C GLY A 354 -12.82 -7.27 29.62
N ASP A 355 -11.97 -7.66 30.58
CA ASP A 355 -12.29 -7.80 32.01
C ASP A 355 -11.77 -6.61 32.84
N ASP A 356 -11.43 -5.49 32.18
CA ASP A 356 -10.92 -4.27 32.80
C ASP A 356 -9.52 -4.40 33.45
N LYS A 357 -8.77 -5.46 33.18
CA LYS A 357 -7.42 -5.71 33.75
C LYS A 357 -6.33 -5.17 32.83
N PRO A 358 -5.19 -4.68 33.37
CA PRO A 358 -4.07 -4.23 32.53
C PRO A 358 -3.59 -5.32 31.57
N MET A 359 -3.44 -4.97 30.29
CA MET A 359 -2.95 -5.90 29.28
C MET A 359 -1.85 -5.27 28.41
N ALA A 360 -0.97 -6.11 27.87
CA ALA A 360 -0.02 -5.68 26.85
C ALA A 360 -0.70 -5.61 25.48
N SER A 361 -0.36 -4.59 24.70
CA SER A 361 -0.61 -4.54 23.26
C SER A 361 0.27 -5.57 22.53
N ASP A 362 0.02 -5.76 21.23
CA ASP A 362 0.86 -6.61 20.37
C ASP A 362 2.33 -6.12 20.35
N GLY A 363 2.55 -4.84 20.66
CA GLY A 363 3.87 -4.22 20.81
C GLY A 363 4.52 -4.39 22.19
N ALA A 364 3.92 -5.17 23.10
CA ALA A 364 4.33 -5.41 24.48
C ALA A 364 4.20 -4.21 25.47
N CYS A 365 3.58 -3.10 25.06
CA CYS A 365 3.31 -1.98 25.97
C CYS A 365 1.97 -2.17 26.68
N TYR A 366 1.88 -1.81 27.95
CA TYR A 366 0.63 -1.70 28.73
C TYR A 366 0.01 -0.30 28.67
N GLY A 367 0.70 0.63 28.02
CA GLY A 367 0.27 2.01 27.85
C GLY A 367 1.38 2.84 27.23
N LEU A 368 1.06 4.10 26.90
CA LEU A 368 2.02 5.10 26.45
C LEU A 368 1.92 6.36 27.29
N ARG A 369 3.06 6.87 27.73
CA ARG A 369 3.16 8.22 28.34
C ARG A 369 3.75 9.19 27.33
N THR A 370 3.09 10.33 27.17
CA THR A 370 3.50 11.40 26.26
C THR A 370 3.84 12.66 27.05
N GLU A 371 5.07 13.14 26.89
CA GLU A 371 5.56 14.35 27.54
C GLU A 371 5.74 15.46 26.51
N ARG A 372 5.36 16.68 26.90
CA ARG A 372 5.39 17.88 26.06
C ARG A 372 6.25 18.97 26.69
N ASP A 373 6.89 19.77 25.86
CA ASP A 373 7.57 20.98 26.31
C ASP A 373 6.56 22.07 26.73
N ALA A 374 7.06 23.17 27.29
CA ALA A 374 6.23 24.31 27.72
C ALA A 374 5.44 24.97 26.56
N ARG A 375 5.87 24.78 25.31
CA ARG A 375 5.20 25.26 24.10
C ARG A 375 4.15 24.26 23.58
N GLY A 376 4.02 23.08 24.19
CA GLY A 376 3.09 22.02 23.81
C GLY A 376 3.62 21.05 22.75
N SER A 377 4.88 21.15 22.36
CA SER A 377 5.51 20.19 21.43
C SER A 377 5.71 18.86 22.13
N GLU A 378 5.34 17.76 21.48
CA GLU A 378 5.70 16.44 21.97
C GLU A 378 7.21 16.21 21.87
N ILE A 379 7.85 15.93 23.00
CA ILE A 379 9.30 15.75 23.12
C ILE A 379 9.69 14.33 23.52
N ARG A 380 8.75 13.55 24.10
CA ARG A 380 9.02 12.19 24.54
C ARG A 380 7.75 11.33 24.53
N ARG A 381 7.87 10.10 24.05
CA ARG A 381 6.90 9.01 24.26
C ARG A 381 7.58 7.83 24.93
N THR A 382 6.92 7.22 25.91
CA THR A 382 7.46 6.09 26.68
C THR A 382 6.48 4.93 26.68
N CYS A 383 6.93 3.75 26.24
CA CYS A 383 6.23 2.48 26.40
C CYS A 383 6.20 2.08 27.88
N LEU A 384 5.00 1.91 28.43
CA LEU A 384 4.81 1.60 29.84
C LEU A 384 4.60 0.10 30.07
N GLY A 385 5.13 -0.41 31.19
CA GLY A 385 4.75 -1.69 31.77
C GLY A 385 3.49 -1.56 32.63
N PRO A 386 3.02 -2.67 33.24
CA PRO A 386 1.81 -2.69 34.06
C PRO A 386 1.92 -1.87 35.35
N ASP A 387 3.14 -1.44 35.71
CA ASP A 387 3.44 -0.59 36.87
C ASP A 387 3.77 0.87 36.49
N ASP A 388 3.39 1.29 35.28
CA ASP A 388 3.67 2.61 34.69
C ASP A 388 5.18 2.95 34.56
N LYS A 389 6.07 1.95 34.71
CA LYS A 389 7.50 2.12 34.46
C LYS A 389 7.84 1.83 32.99
N PRO A 390 8.92 2.41 32.43
CA PRO A 390 9.34 2.08 31.08
C PRO A 390 9.58 0.59 30.88
N ILE A 391 9.05 0.00 29.82
CA ILE A 391 9.31 -1.38 29.40
C ILE A 391 9.71 -1.43 27.92
N ALA A 392 10.50 -2.43 27.54
CA ALA A 392 10.89 -2.62 26.15
C ALA A 392 9.71 -3.21 25.35
N ARG A 393 9.48 -2.64 24.16
CA ARG A 393 8.65 -3.23 23.12
C ARG A 393 9.27 -4.54 22.62
N VAL A 394 8.51 -5.30 21.84
CA VAL A 394 9.01 -6.48 21.12
C VAL A 394 10.26 -6.16 20.27
N SER A 395 10.35 -4.95 19.72
CA SER A 395 11.51 -4.48 18.96
C SER A 395 12.74 -4.11 19.81
N GLY A 396 12.62 -4.08 21.14
CA GLY A 396 13.69 -3.66 22.07
C GLY A 396 13.70 -2.15 22.39
N THR A 397 12.87 -1.34 21.74
CA THR A 397 12.73 0.10 22.00
C THR A 397 11.73 0.37 23.12
N SER A 398 11.90 1.44 23.90
CA SER A 398 10.97 1.83 24.97
C SER A 398 10.63 3.31 24.92
N VAL A 399 11.65 4.15 24.81
CA VAL A 399 11.53 5.61 24.82
C VAL A 399 11.80 6.15 23.43
N GLU A 400 10.91 7.01 22.94
CA GLU A 400 11.13 7.81 21.74
C GLU A 400 11.30 9.27 22.16
N LEU A 401 12.39 9.90 21.74
CA LEU A 401 12.65 11.32 21.93
C LEU A 401 12.50 12.05 20.60
N TYR A 402 11.96 13.25 20.68
CA TYR A 402 11.67 14.06 19.52
C TYR A 402 12.24 15.46 19.65
N ARG A 403 12.67 16.02 18.52
CA ARG A 403 13.05 17.44 18.43
C ARG A 403 12.22 18.14 17.38
N THR A 404 11.91 19.40 17.65
CA THR A 404 11.24 20.31 16.72
C THR A 404 12.09 21.54 16.48
N ASP A 405 11.93 22.16 15.32
CA ASP A 405 12.51 23.48 15.05
C ASP A 405 11.67 24.62 15.67
N GLY A 406 12.02 25.87 15.34
CA GLY A 406 11.31 27.06 15.82
C GLY A 406 9.84 27.12 15.39
N ASN A 407 9.52 26.56 14.21
CA ASN A 407 8.17 26.51 13.62
C ASN A 407 7.37 25.29 14.09
N GLY A 408 7.97 24.44 14.92
CA GLY A 408 7.33 23.23 15.41
C GLY A 408 7.37 22.04 14.47
N CYS A 409 8.13 22.12 13.38
CA CYS A 409 8.29 21.00 12.48
C CYS A 409 9.17 19.95 13.16
N ARG A 410 8.78 18.67 13.09
CA ARG A 410 9.58 17.55 13.61
C ARG A 410 10.89 17.47 12.83
N THR A 411 12.03 17.62 13.49
CA THR A 411 13.35 17.52 12.87
C THR A 411 14.05 16.21 13.19
N GLU A 412 13.74 15.60 14.34
CA GLU A 412 14.37 14.36 14.77
C GLU A 412 13.43 13.43 15.55
N LEU A 413 13.67 12.13 15.40
CA LEU A 413 13.22 11.04 16.26
C LEU A 413 14.45 10.20 16.66
N ARG A 414 14.59 9.85 17.93
CA ARG A 414 15.62 8.94 18.46
C ARG A 414 14.99 7.94 19.42
N ARG A 415 15.45 6.69 19.42
CA ARG A 415 14.87 5.61 20.23
C ARG A 415 15.85 5.05 21.24
N TYR A 416 15.36 4.77 22.44
CA TYR A 416 16.16 4.32 23.56
C TYR A 416 15.54 3.12 24.26
N THR A 417 16.36 2.39 24.99
CA THR A 417 15.95 1.30 25.89
C THR A 417 15.13 1.86 27.07
N PRO A 418 14.58 1.00 27.96
CA PRO A 418 13.83 1.45 29.13
C PRO A 418 14.60 2.39 30.08
N ASP A 419 15.93 2.37 30.10
CA ASP A 419 16.72 3.31 30.89
C ASP A 419 16.62 4.77 30.37
N GLY A 420 16.13 4.95 29.13
CA GLY A 420 15.91 6.25 28.49
C GLY A 420 17.18 6.94 27.98
N THR A 421 18.33 6.27 28.00
CA THR A 421 19.66 6.81 27.70
C THR A 421 20.47 5.94 26.73
N THR A 422 20.29 4.62 26.75
CA THR A 422 20.98 3.69 25.85
C THR A 422 20.25 3.66 24.51
N ALA A 423 20.97 3.91 23.42
CA ALA A 423 20.42 3.85 22.07
C ALA A 423 19.82 2.46 21.78
N ALA A 424 18.56 2.44 21.36
CA ALA A 424 17.87 1.24 20.89
C ALA A 424 17.57 1.37 19.40
N VAL A 425 17.40 0.24 18.73
CA VAL A 425 16.96 0.16 17.34
C VAL A 425 15.62 -0.53 17.25
N ASP A 426 14.80 -0.17 16.26
CA ASP A 426 13.55 -0.88 15.98
C ASP A 426 13.80 -2.21 15.23
N HIS A 427 12.71 -2.87 14.82
CA HIS A 427 12.78 -4.12 14.05
C HIS A 427 13.53 -4.00 12.70
N ASP A 428 13.61 -2.78 12.16
CA ASP A 428 14.34 -2.44 10.94
C ASP A 428 15.81 -2.07 11.20
N ARG A 429 16.27 -2.20 12.45
CA ARG A 429 17.60 -1.79 12.93
C ARG A 429 17.85 -0.28 12.83
N VAL A 430 16.79 0.52 12.87
CA VAL A 430 16.85 1.98 12.85
C VAL A 430 16.80 2.54 14.27
N HIS A 431 17.82 3.30 14.66
CA HIS A 431 17.85 4.02 15.93
C HIS A 431 17.05 5.32 15.86
N GLY A 432 17.23 6.05 14.75
CA GLY A 432 16.70 7.40 14.63
C GLY A 432 16.31 7.76 13.22
N ILE A 433 15.52 8.83 13.12
CA ILE A 433 15.14 9.45 11.86
C ILE A 433 15.43 10.95 11.97
N SER A 434 16.11 11.51 10.97
CA SER A 434 16.28 12.95 10.79
C SER A 434 15.42 13.43 9.63
N TYR A 435 14.81 14.60 9.81
CA TYR A 435 13.90 15.23 8.87
C TYR A 435 14.41 16.61 8.46
N VAL A 436 14.27 16.94 7.17
CA VAL A 436 14.32 18.32 6.67
C VAL A 436 12.92 18.67 6.24
N ASN A 437 12.45 19.84 6.65
CA ASN A 437 11.11 20.29 6.34
C ASN A 437 11.13 21.58 5.53
N ASP A 438 10.05 21.84 4.79
CA ASP A 438 9.77 23.17 4.26
C ASP A 438 9.08 24.07 5.32
N ASP A 439 8.68 25.27 4.90
CA ASP A 439 8.02 26.28 5.75
C ASP A 439 6.59 25.89 6.20
N ARG A 440 6.02 24.83 5.61
CA ARG A 440 4.74 24.22 5.98
C ARG A 440 4.96 22.95 6.81
N CYS A 441 6.19 22.67 7.22
CA CYS A 441 6.58 21.44 7.90
C CYS A 441 6.27 20.15 7.11
N GLN A 442 6.19 20.22 5.78
CA GLN A 442 6.19 19.01 4.96
C GLN A 442 7.61 18.46 4.91
N VAL A 443 7.75 17.14 5.04
CA VAL A 443 9.06 16.47 5.09
C VAL A 443 9.66 16.40 3.68
N THR A 444 10.51 17.36 3.33
CA THR A 444 11.24 17.35 2.04
C THR A 444 12.38 16.34 2.02
N GLN A 445 12.84 15.89 3.19
CA GLN A 445 13.81 14.81 3.30
C GLN A 445 13.66 14.03 4.59
N ARG A 446 13.79 12.71 4.49
CA ARG A 446 13.88 11.79 5.62
C ARG A 446 15.15 10.96 5.50
N THR A 447 15.88 10.78 6.60
CA THR A 447 17.07 9.91 6.67
C THR A 447 17.00 9.01 7.90
N CYS A 448 17.10 7.69 7.73
CA CYS A 448 17.18 6.74 8.84
C CYS A 448 18.63 6.53 9.27
N LEU A 449 18.84 6.42 10.58
CA LEU A 449 20.15 6.40 11.21
C LEU A 449 20.28 5.18 12.12
N ASP A 450 21.47 4.59 12.14
CA ASP A 450 21.84 3.58 13.13
C ASP A 450 22.20 4.22 14.48
N ALA A 451 22.54 3.40 15.47
CA ALA A 451 22.90 3.86 16.82
C ALA A 451 24.19 4.71 16.87
N LYS A 452 24.95 4.78 15.77
CA LYS A 452 26.15 5.61 15.62
C LYS A 452 25.87 6.89 14.82
N GLU A 453 24.60 7.21 14.59
CA GLU A 453 24.16 8.37 13.78
C GLU A 453 24.62 8.29 12.32
N VAL A 454 24.86 7.09 11.80
CA VAL A 454 25.24 6.85 10.40
C VAL A 454 23.99 6.44 9.60
N PRO A 455 23.79 6.96 8.37
CA PRO A 455 22.66 6.55 7.54
C PRO A 455 22.60 5.04 7.33
N VAL A 456 21.44 4.46 7.54
CA VAL A 456 21.13 3.03 7.36
C VAL A 456 19.81 2.91 6.59
N ALA A 457 19.60 1.79 5.90
CA ALA A 457 18.33 1.54 5.22
C ALA A 457 17.15 1.67 6.19
N CYS A 458 16.08 2.35 5.76
CA CYS A 458 14.85 2.51 6.54
C CYS A 458 13.99 1.23 6.59
N GLY A 459 14.62 0.06 6.70
CA GLY A 459 14.01 -1.26 6.58
C GLY A 459 14.46 -2.05 5.36
N VAL A 460 14.00 -3.30 5.26
CA VAL A 460 14.39 -4.22 4.18
C VAL A 460 14.02 -3.64 2.82
N SER A 461 15.01 -3.58 1.91
CA SER A 461 14.87 -3.03 0.56
C SER A 461 14.38 -1.57 0.49
N ARG A 462 14.44 -0.82 1.59
CA ARG A 462 14.09 0.60 1.65
C ARG A 462 15.34 1.48 1.50
N PRO A 463 15.20 2.69 0.97
CA PRO A 463 16.31 3.64 0.95
C PRO A 463 16.67 4.09 2.36
N ALA A 464 17.93 4.48 2.55
CA ALA A 464 18.38 5.11 3.79
C ALA A 464 17.93 6.57 3.88
N ARG A 465 17.82 7.23 2.72
CA ARG A 465 17.34 8.61 2.60
C ARG A 465 16.36 8.75 1.44
N GLN A 466 15.27 9.45 1.71
CA GLN A 466 14.27 9.84 0.73
C GLN A 466 14.23 11.37 0.66
N VAL A 467 14.13 11.93 -0.54
CA VAL A 467 14.00 13.37 -0.80
C VAL A 467 12.75 13.59 -1.65
N ASP A 468 11.77 14.28 -1.09
CA ASP A 468 10.47 14.51 -1.69
C ASP A 468 10.32 15.96 -2.16
N ARG A 469 9.51 16.13 -3.21
CA ARG A 469 9.08 17.44 -3.71
C ARG A 469 7.56 17.44 -3.80
N TYR A 470 6.97 18.54 -3.34
CA TYR A 470 5.53 18.74 -3.26
C TYR A 470 5.03 19.72 -4.32
N ASP A 471 3.77 19.58 -4.73
CA ASP A 471 3.01 20.68 -5.36
C ASP A 471 2.43 21.64 -4.30
N ASP A 472 1.68 22.64 -4.76
CA ASP A 472 1.09 23.67 -3.92
C ASP A 472 -0.06 23.18 -3.01
N ARG A 473 -0.58 21.98 -3.28
CA ARG A 473 -1.59 21.26 -2.49
C ARG A 473 -0.99 20.16 -1.62
N GLY A 474 0.34 20.08 -1.57
CA GLY A 474 1.05 19.12 -0.74
C GLY A 474 1.11 17.69 -1.29
N ASN A 475 0.79 17.46 -2.57
CA ASN A 475 0.96 16.14 -3.19
C ASN A 475 2.44 15.90 -3.56
N VAL A 476 2.94 14.69 -3.30
CA VAL A 476 4.32 14.30 -3.64
C VAL A 476 4.47 14.09 -5.15
N ILE A 477 5.02 15.07 -5.85
CA ILE A 477 5.21 15.05 -7.32
C ILE A 477 6.56 14.46 -7.73
N ALA A 478 7.52 14.33 -6.81
CA ALA A 478 8.73 13.53 -7.03
C ALA A 478 9.29 12.99 -5.71
N SER A 479 9.86 11.78 -5.76
CA SER A 479 10.58 11.13 -4.64
C SER A 479 11.88 10.54 -5.14
N LYS A 480 13.01 10.98 -4.58
CA LYS A 480 14.35 10.45 -4.87
C LYS A 480 14.86 9.61 -3.72
N HIS A 481 15.53 8.51 -4.04
CA HIS A 481 15.90 7.48 -3.08
C HIS A 481 17.42 7.28 -3.06
N HIS A 482 18.01 7.26 -1.88
CA HIS A 482 19.46 7.15 -1.69
C HIS A 482 19.79 6.00 -0.73
N GLY A 483 20.87 5.29 -1.05
CA GLY A 483 21.43 4.25 -0.18
C GLY A 483 22.19 4.84 1.01
N PRO A 484 22.64 3.99 1.96
CA PRO A 484 23.37 4.39 3.17
C PRO A 484 24.61 5.28 2.92
N THR A 485 25.30 5.09 1.80
CA THR A 485 26.50 5.87 1.44
C THR A 485 26.19 7.15 0.66
N GLY A 486 24.92 7.53 0.55
CA GLY A 486 24.47 8.70 -0.21
C GLY A 486 24.38 8.48 -1.73
N VAL A 487 24.85 7.34 -2.23
CA VAL A 487 24.71 6.94 -3.64
C VAL A 487 23.23 6.75 -3.99
N PRO A 488 22.86 6.86 -5.29
CA PRO A 488 21.53 6.50 -5.74
C PRO A 488 21.10 5.11 -5.24
N GLY A 489 19.94 5.06 -4.58
CA GLY A 489 19.29 3.83 -4.13
C GLY A 489 18.00 3.58 -4.90
N GLY A 490 17.22 2.61 -4.44
CA GLY A 490 15.89 2.29 -4.96
C GLY A 490 14.79 2.56 -3.93
N ASP A 491 13.58 2.83 -4.39
CA ASP A 491 12.39 2.75 -3.54
C ASP A 491 12.08 1.30 -3.14
N GLY A 492 11.22 1.11 -2.14
CA GLY A 492 10.88 -0.22 -1.62
C GLY A 492 10.10 -1.13 -2.57
N VAL A 493 9.48 -0.58 -3.61
CA VAL A 493 8.53 -1.30 -4.48
C VAL A 493 9.15 -1.54 -5.86
N TYR A 494 9.54 -0.46 -6.54
CA TYR A 494 10.04 -0.51 -7.92
C TYR A 494 11.57 -0.55 -7.99
N GLN A 495 12.26 -0.42 -6.86
CA GLN A 495 13.73 -0.40 -6.79
C GLN A 495 14.35 0.65 -7.73
N VAL A 496 13.68 1.79 -7.93
CA VAL A 496 14.15 2.88 -8.80
C VAL A 496 14.58 4.11 -8.01
N PHE A 497 15.49 4.87 -8.61
CA PHE A 497 16.05 6.06 -7.98
C PHE A 497 15.02 7.15 -7.77
N GLU A 498 14.22 7.45 -8.80
CA GLU A 498 13.23 8.53 -8.72
C GLU A 498 11.88 8.07 -9.23
N LEU A 499 10.84 8.38 -8.45
CA LEU A 499 9.44 8.28 -8.85
C LEU A 499 8.92 9.69 -9.10
N ARG A 500 8.20 9.92 -10.20
CA ARG A 500 7.48 11.18 -10.45
C ARG A 500 6.00 10.90 -10.59
N ASN A 501 5.18 11.74 -9.98
CA ASN A 501 3.72 11.58 -9.95
C ASN A 501 3.04 12.80 -10.56
N ARG A 502 1.84 12.60 -11.10
CA ARG A 502 0.89 13.67 -11.43
C ARG A 502 -0.46 13.38 -10.82
N PHE A 503 -1.17 14.43 -10.46
CA PHE A 503 -2.45 14.38 -9.78
C PHE A 503 -3.52 15.15 -10.56
N ASP A 504 -4.78 14.75 -10.41
CA ASP A 504 -5.93 15.55 -10.84
C ASP A 504 -6.28 16.64 -9.80
N GLU A 505 -7.33 17.40 -10.07
CA GLU A 505 -7.79 18.48 -9.17
C GLU A 505 -8.39 17.97 -7.84
N PHE A 506 -8.60 16.66 -7.70
CA PHE A 506 -9.13 16.04 -6.47
C PHE A 506 -8.03 15.33 -5.67
N GLY A 507 -6.76 15.43 -6.08
CA GLY A 507 -5.64 14.76 -5.44
C GLY A 507 -5.51 13.28 -5.80
N ASN A 508 -6.25 12.77 -6.80
CA ASN A 508 -6.05 11.41 -7.27
C ASN A 508 -4.80 11.34 -8.16
N ARG A 509 -3.91 10.38 -7.91
CA ARG A 509 -2.74 10.15 -8.77
C ARG A 509 -3.18 9.63 -10.13
N ILE A 510 -2.96 10.40 -11.18
CA ILE A 510 -3.31 10.04 -12.57
C ILE A 510 -2.12 9.47 -13.35
N GLU A 511 -0.89 9.69 -12.89
CA GLU A 511 0.32 9.16 -13.54
C GLU A 511 1.42 8.91 -12.52
N GLN A 512 2.19 7.83 -12.71
CA GLN A 512 3.46 7.57 -12.01
C GLN A 512 4.51 7.08 -13.00
N ARG A 513 5.74 7.59 -12.94
CA ARG A 513 6.85 7.17 -13.80
C ARG A 513 8.15 6.95 -13.04
N CYS A 514 8.96 6.01 -13.50
CA CYS A 514 10.21 5.57 -12.89
C CYS A 514 11.43 6.10 -13.64
N TYR A 515 12.41 6.62 -12.90
CA TYR A 515 13.60 7.24 -13.47
C TYR A 515 14.88 6.77 -12.80
N ASN A 516 15.95 6.74 -13.59
CA ASN A 516 17.30 6.52 -13.10
C ASN A 516 17.94 7.82 -12.59
N PRO A 517 19.15 7.76 -11.99
CA PRO A 517 19.83 8.95 -11.48
C PRO A 517 20.20 10.00 -12.54
N GLY A 518 20.32 9.58 -13.80
CA GLY A 518 20.53 10.47 -14.94
C GLY A 518 19.25 11.17 -15.41
N GLY A 519 18.10 10.89 -14.80
CA GLY A 519 16.81 11.46 -15.16
C GLY A 519 16.14 10.83 -16.39
N ALA A 520 16.68 9.72 -16.91
CA ALA A 520 16.05 8.97 -17.99
C ALA A 520 15.02 7.99 -17.42
N ALA A 521 13.89 7.83 -18.12
CA ALA A 521 12.87 6.87 -17.74
C ALA A 521 13.40 5.44 -17.86
N VAL A 522 13.12 4.60 -16.87
CA VAL A 522 13.58 3.21 -16.79
C VAL A 522 12.45 2.29 -16.35
N ASP A 523 12.66 1.00 -16.56
CA ASP A 523 11.74 -0.04 -16.10
C ASP A 523 11.52 0.03 -14.57
N CYS A 524 10.26 0.04 -14.16
CA CYS A 524 9.81 0.00 -12.79
C CYS A 524 9.96 -1.42 -12.23
N GLY A 525 11.07 -1.75 -11.57
CA GLY A 525 11.19 -3.01 -10.84
C GLY A 525 11.30 -4.27 -11.71
N ALA A 526 11.82 -4.14 -12.93
CA ALA A 526 11.93 -5.23 -13.92
C ALA A 526 10.56 -5.86 -14.28
N THR A 527 9.51 -5.04 -14.31
CA THR A 527 8.12 -5.42 -14.61
C THR A 527 7.76 -5.33 -16.09
N GLY A 528 8.58 -4.64 -16.89
CA GLY A 528 8.37 -4.43 -18.33
C GLY A 528 7.82 -3.05 -18.69
N TYR A 529 7.47 -2.22 -17.71
CA TYR A 529 6.92 -0.88 -17.92
C TYR A 529 7.72 0.20 -17.19
N ALA A 530 7.69 1.44 -17.66
CA ALA A 530 8.42 2.59 -17.08
C ALA A 530 7.49 3.67 -16.48
N GLY A 531 6.18 3.48 -16.60
CA GLY A 531 5.18 4.24 -15.87
C GLY A 531 3.76 3.70 -16.04
N GLU A 532 2.82 4.26 -15.29
CA GLU A 532 1.40 3.92 -15.39
C GLU A 532 0.54 5.17 -15.39
N VAL A 533 -0.60 5.09 -16.06
CA VAL A 533 -1.70 6.07 -16.03
C VAL A 533 -2.88 5.41 -15.34
N VAL A 534 -3.53 6.14 -14.43
CA VAL A 534 -4.65 5.64 -13.63
C VAL A 534 -5.93 6.39 -13.97
N THR A 535 -7.01 5.66 -14.18
CA THR A 535 -8.36 6.20 -14.33
C THR A 535 -9.18 5.93 -13.07
N TRP A 536 -9.89 6.96 -12.62
CA TRP A 536 -10.70 6.93 -11.39
C TRP A 536 -12.18 7.07 -11.73
N ASP A 537 -13.05 6.39 -10.97
CA ASP A 537 -14.50 6.57 -11.08
C ASP A 537 -15.06 7.67 -10.16
N GLU A 538 -16.37 7.87 -10.18
CA GLU A 538 -17.05 8.89 -9.37
C GLU A 538 -16.97 8.63 -7.86
N ALA A 539 -16.80 7.37 -7.45
CA ALA A 539 -16.57 6.95 -6.07
C ALA A 539 -15.09 7.06 -5.65
N GLY A 540 -14.21 7.56 -6.52
CA GLY A 540 -12.80 7.77 -6.22
C GLY A 540 -11.97 6.49 -6.18
N ARG A 541 -12.42 5.43 -6.86
CA ARG A 541 -11.72 4.15 -6.99
C ARG A 541 -10.95 4.05 -8.28
N ALA A 542 -9.79 3.40 -8.27
CA ALA A 542 -9.00 3.19 -9.48
C ALA A 542 -9.65 2.08 -10.31
N VAL A 543 -10.22 2.41 -11.46
CA VAL A 543 -10.94 1.46 -12.33
C VAL A 543 -10.09 0.95 -13.49
N GLU A 544 -9.04 1.67 -13.87
CA GLU A 544 -8.12 1.22 -14.91
C GLU A 544 -6.70 1.71 -14.65
N PHE A 545 -5.72 0.85 -14.94
CA PHE A 545 -4.31 1.20 -15.03
C PHE A 545 -3.82 0.86 -16.42
N ARG A 546 -3.19 1.81 -17.11
CA ARG A 546 -2.51 1.59 -18.40
C ARG A 546 -1.03 1.78 -18.25
N TYR A 547 -0.25 0.89 -18.86
CA TYR A 547 1.20 0.91 -18.72
C TYR A 547 1.87 1.71 -19.83
N LEU A 548 2.97 2.35 -19.49
CA LEU A 548 3.79 3.18 -20.36
C LEU A 548 5.18 2.58 -20.52
N ASP A 549 5.76 2.68 -21.71
CA ASP A 549 7.15 2.38 -21.97
C ASP A 549 8.10 3.53 -21.55
N THR A 550 9.40 3.36 -21.77
CA THR A 550 10.41 4.40 -21.45
C THR A 550 10.24 5.67 -22.28
N ALA A 551 9.65 5.58 -23.48
CA ALA A 551 9.29 6.74 -24.30
C ALA A 551 8.00 7.44 -23.85
N GLY A 552 7.27 6.88 -22.87
CA GLY A 552 5.97 7.40 -22.42
C GLY A 552 4.82 7.04 -23.36
N LYS A 553 5.02 6.07 -24.25
CA LYS A 553 3.99 5.52 -25.14
C LYS A 553 3.35 4.29 -24.48
N PRO A 554 2.20 3.79 -24.99
CA PRO A 554 1.61 2.56 -24.48
C PRO A 554 2.62 1.41 -24.42
N GLY A 555 2.80 0.84 -23.25
CA GLY A 555 3.71 -0.28 -22.95
C GLY A 555 2.95 -1.46 -22.37
N THR A 556 3.68 -2.39 -21.75
CA THR A 556 3.09 -3.58 -21.12
C THR A 556 3.75 -3.90 -19.80
N ASN A 557 2.97 -4.34 -18.81
CA ASN A 557 3.45 -4.97 -17.60
C ASN A 557 3.23 -6.48 -17.70
N LEU A 558 4.31 -7.26 -17.74
CA LEU A 558 4.26 -8.72 -17.93
C LEU A 558 3.35 -9.14 -19.13
N GLY A 559 3.43 -8.38 -20.22
CA GLY A 559 2.67 -8.61 -21.46
C GLY A 559 1.27 -7.99 -21.51
N SER A 560 0.68 -7.59 -20.39
CA SER A 560 -0.61 -6.89 -20.35
C SER A 560 -0.42 -5.39 -20.56
N SER A 561 -1.22 -4.77 -21.43
CA SER A 561 -1.19 -3.33 -21.70
C SER A 561 -2.03 -2.51 -20.70
N ALA A 562 -3.02 -3.14 -20.09
CA ALA A 562 -3.85 -2.50 -19.06
C ALA A 562 -4.44 -3.52 -18.09
N ARG A 563 -4.71 -3.10 -16.85
CA ARG A 563 -5.60 -3.84 -15.94
C ARG A 563 -6.84 -3.01 -15.65
N ARG A 564 -8.01 -3.65 -15.66
CA ARG A 564 -9.30 -3.02 -15.32
C ARG A 564 -9.88 -3.68 -14.08
N LEU A 565 -10.29 -2.85 -13.11
CA LEU A 565 -10.81 -3.30 -11.83
C LEU A 565 -12.32 -3.04 -11.76
N ARG A 566 -13.02 -3.93 -11.08
CA ARG A 566 -14.42 -3.77 -10.70
C ARG A 566 -14.53 -3.99 -9.20
N TYR A 567 -15.45 -3.23 -8.60
CA TYR A 567 -15.64 -3.17 -7.17
C TYR A 567 -17.05 -3.59 -6.81
N ASP A 568 -17.17 -4.20 -5.64
CA ASP A 568 -18.47 -4.34 -5.01
C ASP A 568 -18.93 -2.99 -4.44
N ASN A 569 -20.14 -2.98 -3.88
CA ASN A 569 -20.70 -1.81 -3.22
C ASN A 569 -19.98 -1.38 -1.93
N TYR A 570 -18.94 -2.10 -1.49
CA TYR A 570 -18.11 -1.81 -0.32
C TYR A 570 -16.68 -1.42 -0.66
N ASP A 571 -16.42 -1.12 -1.95
CA ASP A 571 -15.10 -0.74 -2.46
C ASP A 571 -14.05 -1.85 -2.38
N HIS A 572 -14.47 -3.11 -2.22
CA HIS A 572 -13.54 -4.22 -2.41
C HIS A 572 -13.39 -4.52 -3.91
N PRO A 573 -12.16 -4.61 -4.43
CA PRO A 573 -11.96 -5.08 -5.78
C PRO A 573 -12.34 -6.57 -5.84
N PHE A 574 -13.40 -6.92 -6.56
CA PHE A 574 -13.84 -8.31 -6.71
C PHE A 574 -13.46 -8.91 -8.06
N GLU A 575 -13.13 -8.08 -9.06
CA GLU A 575 -12.69 -8.57 -10.37
C GLU A 575 -11.59 -7.67 -10.94
N THR A 576 -10.48 -8.28 -11.36
CA THR A 576 -9.42 -7.63 -12.14
C THR A 576 -9.29 -8.32 -13.49
N ARG A 577 -9.33 -7.57 -14.58
CA ARG A 577 -9.14 -8.07 -15.94
C ARG A 577 -7.83 -7.58 -16.53
N LEU A 578 -7.04 -8.48 -17.09
CA LEU A 578 -5.83 -8.17 -17.83
C LEU A 578 -6.18 -7.98 -19.30
N LEU A 579 -5.74 -6.87 -19.88
CA LEU A 579 -6.09 -6.46 -21.23
C LEU A 579 -4.85 -6.27 -22.09
N ASP A 580 -4.98 -6.50 -23.38
CA ASP A 580 -3.99 -6.17 -24.40
C ASP A 580 -4.19 -4.73 -24.94
N ALA A 581 -3.40 -4.36 -25.94
CA ALA A 581 -3.45 -3.03 -26.55
C ALA A 581 -4.75 -2.74 -27.31
N LYS A 582 -5.54 -3.76 -27.66
CA LYS A 582 -6.86 -3.64 -28.29
C LYS A 582 -8.01 -3.64 -27.29
N ASN A 583 -7.70 -3.72 -26.00
CA ASN A 583 -8.64 -3.91 -24.89
C ASN A 583 -9.34 -5.28 -24.89
N GLU A 584 -8.71 -6.29 -25.48
CA GLU A 584 -9.16 -7.68 -25.42
C GLU A 584 -8.51 -8.38 -24.22
N LEU A 585 -9.15 -9.43 -23.68
CA LEU A 585 -8.59 -10.19 -22.55
C LEU A 585 -7.24 -10.81 -22.90
N PHE A 586 -6.23 -10.50 -22.09
CA PHE A 586 -4.86 -10.99 -22.24
C PHE A 586 -4.56 -12.09 -21.22
N ALA A 587 -4.08 -13.24 -21.71
CA ALA A 587 -3.69 -14.37 -20.86
C ALA A 587 -2.24 -14.24 -20.39
N MET A 588 -2.04 -13.70 -19.19
CA MET A 588 -0.75 -13.72 -18.49
C MET A 588 -0.58 -15.05 -17.75
N ARG A 589 0.33 -15.91 -18.23
CA ARG A 589 0.62 -17.23 -17.63
C ARG A 589 -0.65 -18.09 -17.42
N GLY A 590 -1.61 -17.99 -18.34
CA GLY A 590 -2.90 -18.69 -18.29
C GLY A 590 -4.05 -17.88 -17.71
N GLN A 591 -3.78 -16.88 -16.87
CA GLN A 591 -4.81 -16.04 -16.25
C GLN A 591 -5.15 -14.83 -17.12
N SER A 592 -6.43 -14.53 -17.30
CA SER A 592 -6.91 -13.25 -17.86
C SER A 592 -7.77 -12.46 -16.87
N ILE A 593 -8.41 -13.13 -15.93
CA ILE A 593 -9.31 -12.53 -14.94
C ILE A 593 -8.90 -13.04 -13.56
N ARG A 594 -8.79 -12.14 -12.58
CA ARG A 594 -8.77 -12.46 -11.16
C ARG A 594 -10.15 -12.16 -10.60
N ARG A 595 -10.71 -13.07 -9.80
CA ARG A 595 -11.86 -12.77 -8.95
C ARG A 595 -11.48 -12.96 -7.50
N ASP A 596 -11.77 -11.96 -6.69
CA ASP A 596 -11.55 -11.97 -5.26
C ASP A 596 -12.92 -12.16 -4.60
N LEU A 597 -13.02 -13.17 -3.75
CA LEU A 597 -14.19 -13.44 -2.92
C LEU A 597 -13.87 -12.95 -1.51
N TYR A 598 -14.84 -12.30 -0.89
CA TYR A 598 -14.74 -11.89 0.51
C TYR A 598 -15.63 -12.79 1.37
N ASP A 599 -15.66 -12.69 2.68
CA ASP A 599 -16.62 -13.41 3.53
C ASP A 599 -17.72 -12.48 4.05
N ALA A 600 -18.66 -13.01 4.82
CA ALA A 600 -19.71 -12.20 5.45
C ALA A 600 -19.19 -11.16 6.46
N ALA A 601 -17.91 -11.24 6.83
CA ALA A 601 -17.22 -10.24 7.64
C ALA A 601 -16.35 -9.29 6.79
N HIS A 602 -16.54 -9.26 5.46
CA HIS A 602 -15.79 -8.44 4.49
C HIS A 602 -14.28 -8.72 4.44
N ARG A 603 -13.85 -9.91 4.88
CA ARG A 603 -12.44 -10.31 4.81
C ARG A 603 -12.20 -11.08 3.54
N HIS A 604 -11.00 -10.94 2.96
CA HIS A 604 -10.63 -11.72 1.79
C HIS A 604 -10.69 -13.22 2.11
N PHE A 605 -11.53 -13.94 1.36
CA PHE A 605 -11.88 -15.34 1.56
C PHE A 605 -11.21 -16.25 0.53
N ALA A 606 -11.13 -15.81 -0.73
CA ALA A 606 -10.51 -16.59 -1.78
C ALA A 606 -10.13 -15.78 -3.01
N VAL A 607 -9.18 -16.30 -3.78
CA VAL A 607 -8.84 -15.81 -5.12
C VAL A 607 -9.14 -16.90 -6.14
N LEU A 608 -9.82 -16.56 -7.23
CA LEU A 608 -10.08 -17.40 -8.39
C LEU A 608 -9.41 -16.80 -9.64
N LEU A 609 -8.68 -17.58 -10.42
CA LEU A 609 -7.92 -17.11 -11.58
C LEU A 609 -8.51 -17.66 -12.88
N LEU A 610 -9.31 -16.89 -13.61
CA LEU A 610 -9.99 -17.38 -14.82
C LEU A 610 -9.22 -17.04 -16.09
N ASP A 611 -9.42 -17.85 -17.13
CA ASP A 611 -8.87 -17.63 -18.46
C ASP A 611 -9.70 -16.62 -19.28
N LYS A 612 -9.38 -16.46 -20.57
CA LYS A 612 -10.07 -15.53 -21.48
C LYS A 612 -11.53 -15.90 -21.75
N THR A 613 -11.92 -17.14 -21.47
CA THR A 613 -13.29 -17.66 -21.62
C THR A 613 -14.07 -17.63 -20.30
N SER A 614 -13.47 -17.10 -19.23
CA SER A 614 -14.00 -17.11 -17.85
C SER A 614 -14.08 -18.51 -17.22
N GLU A 615 -13.29 -19.46 -17.73
CA GLU A 615 -13.15 -20.82 -17.17
C GLU A 615 -11.93 -20.89 -16.23
N PRO A 616 -11.83 -21.90 -15.35
CA PRO A 616 -10.66 -22.09 -14.50
C PRO A 616 -9.32 -22.08 -15.26
N ALA A 617 -8.43 -21.13 -14.95
CA ALA A 617 -7.13 -21.05 -15.61
C ALA A 617 -6.15 -22.11 -15.12
N LEU A 618 -5.28 -22.54 -16.03
CA LEU A 618 -4.04 -23.26 -15.71
C LEU A 618 -2.94 -22.24 -15.40
N TYR A 619 -3.01 -21.58 -14.23
CA TYR A 619 -2.08 -20.49 -13.90
C TYR A 619 -0.73 -21.02 -13.41
N ASN A 620 0.32 -20.76 -14.20
CA ASN A 620 1.70 -21.23 -13.95
C ASN A 620 2.60 -20.10 -13.42
N GLY A 621 2.17 -19.50 -12.32
CA GLY A 621 2.91 -18.42 -11.69
C GLY A 621 2.72 -18.38 -10.19
N CYS A 622 3.31 -17.36 -9.60
CA CYS A 622 3.07 -17.01 -8.21
C CYS A 622 2.96 -15.49 -8.08
N TYR A 623 2.06 -15.05 -7.22
CA TYR A 623 1.91 -13.63 -6.90
C TYR A 623 3.07 -13.20 -6.00
N VAL A 624 3.56 -11.98 -6.23
CA VAL A 624 4.58 -11.37 -5.36
C VAL A 624 4.02 -11.28 -3.94
N GLY A 625 4.81 -11.70 -2.95
CA GLY A 625 4.40 -11.68 -1.55
C GLY A 625 3.51 -12.85 -1.11
N ALA A 626 3.35 -13.88 -1.95
CA ALA A 626 2.69 -15.12 -1.59
C ALA A 626 3.59 -16.33 -1.89
N THR A 627 3.43 -17.39 -1.11
CA THR A 627 4.07 -18.69 -1.35
C THR A 627 3.06 -19.56 -2.10
N CYS A 628 3.42 -20.01 -3.29
CA CYS A 628 2.54 -20.79 -4.15
C CYS A 628 3.05 -22.23 -4.32
N PRO A 629 2.18 -23.17 -4.76
CA PRO A 629 2.54 -24.58 -4.94
C PRO A 629 3.75 -24.73 -5.87
N ALA A 630 4.78 -25.45 -5.40
CA ALA A 630 6.03 -25.70 -6.13
C ALA A 630 6.66 -24.42 -6.74
N GLY A 631 6.53 -23.27 -6.07
CA GLY A 631 7.06 -21.98 -6.57
C GLY A 631 6.37 -21.48 -7.85
N GLY A 632 5.16 -21.96 -8.14
CA GLY A 632 4.43 -21.66 -9.38
C GLY A 632 4.70 -22.63 -10.54
N ALA A 633 5.47 -23.70 -10.31
CA ALA A 633 5.77 -24.71 -11.34
C ALA A 633 4.59 -25.65 -11.64
N THR A 634 3.61 -25.74 -10.72
CA THR A 634 2.39 -26.53 -10.91
C THR A 634 1.20 -25.60 -11.14
N PRO A 635 0.42 -25.79 -12.23
CA PRO A 635 -0.75 -24.97 -12.49
C PRO A 635 -1.77 -25.05 -11.36
N TRP A 636 -2.22 -23.88 -10.90
CA TRP A 636 -3.31 -23.76 -9.93
C TRP A 636 -4.34 -22.75 -10.45
N HIS A 637 -5.55 -22.80 -9.92
CA HIS A 637 -6.64 -21.91 -10.32
C HIS A 637 -7.17 -21.07 -9.16
N ALA A 638 -7.32 -21.69 -8.00
CA ALA A 638 -7.94 -21.05 -6.85
C ALA A 638 -7.09 -21.20 -5.59
N VAL A 639 -7.25 -20.25 -4.68
CA VAL A 639 -6.75 -20.35 -3.31
C VAL A 639 -7.85 -19.93 -2.35
N ARG A 640 -8.12 -20.77 -1.34
CA ARG A 640 -8.99 -20.46 -0.21
C ARG A 640 -8.14 -20.04 0.98
N ILE A 641 -8.54 -18.94 1.61
CA ILE A 641 -7.89 -18.36 2.78
C ILE A 641 -8.66 -18.86 4.01
N VAL A 642 -8.03 -19.75 4.78
CA VAL A 642 -8.61 -20.30 6.01
C VAL A 642 -8.10 -19.48 7.18
N ARG A 643 -9.02 -19.04 8.04
CA ARG A 643 -8.71 -18.22 9.23
C ARG A 643 -9.07 -18.95 10.51
N ARG A 644 -8.36 -18.63 11.58
CA ARG A 644 -8.71 -19.07 12.95
C ARG A 644 -9.92 -18.30 13.47
N SER A 645 -10.42 -18.71 14.63
CA SER A 645 -11.49 -18.02 15.35
C SER A 645 -11.14 -16.56 15.70
N ASP A 646 -9.85 -16.27 15.90
CA ASP A 646 -9.34 -14.90 16.13
C ASP A 646 -9.23 -14.04 14.85
N GLY A 647 -9.58 -14.61 13.68
CA GLY A 647 -9.54 -13.94 12.38
C GLY A 647 -8.15 -13.86 11.73
N SER A 648 -7.09 -14.34 12.38
CA SER A 648 -5.77 -14.50 11.75
C SER A 648 -5.80 -15.55 10.63
N VAL A 649 -5.03 -15.34 9.57
CA VAL A 649 -4.86 -16.36 8.52
C VAL A 649 -4.12 -17.55 9.12
N GLU A 650 -4.71 -18.73 8.95
CA GLU A 650 -4.16 -20.00 9.36
C GLU A 650 -3.42 -20.67 8.21
N THR A 651 -4.14 -20.90 7.11
CA THR A 651 -3.59 -21.61 5.96
C THR A 651 -4.18 -21.10 4.66
N ASN A 652 -3.40 -21.23 3.59
CA ASN A 652 -3.89 -21.10 2.23
C ASN A 652 -4.00 -22.46 1.55
N GLN A 653 -5.20 -22.83 1.13
CA GLN A 653 -5.50 -24.07 0.44
C GLN A 653 -5.56 -23.80 -1.07
N PHE A 654 -4.67 -24.41 -1.86
CA PHE A 654 -4.60 -24.20 -3.31
C PHE A 654 -5.31 -25.33 -4.06
N PHE A 655 -6.03 -24.97 -5.12
CA PHE A 655 -6.82 -25.91 -5.92
C PHE A 655 -6.43 -25.83 -7.40
N ASP A 656 -6.51 -26.97 -8.08
CA ASP A 656 -6.30 -27.06 -9.53
C ASP A 656 -7.53 -26.58 -10.33
N ALA A 657 -7.42 -26.58 -11.66
CA ALA A 657 -8.51 -26.17 -12.55
C ALA A 657 -9.74 -27.11 -12.51
N ARG A 658 -9.65 -28.28 -11.87
CA ARG A 658 -10.77 -29.21 -11.62
C ARG A 658 -11.39 -29.03 -10.23
N GLY A 659 -10.88 -28.07 -9.45
CA GLY A 659 -11.32 -27.81 -8.08
C GLY A 659 -10.85 -28.84 -7.07
N GLN A 660 -9.80 -29.61 -7.37
CA GLN A 660 -9.21 -30.56 -6.44
C GLN A 660 -8.13 -29.87 -5.60
N LEU A 661 -8.07 -30.18 -4.30
CA LEU A 661 -7.07 -29.63 -3.39
C LEU A 661 -5.68 -30.15 -3.78
N MET A 662 -4.75 -29.23 -4.05
CA MET A 662 -3.37 -29.54 -4.42
C MET A 662 -2.44 -29.54 -3.22
N THR A 663 -2.51 -28.49 -2.39
CA THR A 663 -1.65 -28.31 -1.23
C THR A 663 -2.23 -27.29 -0.27
N THR A 664 -1.80 -27.37 0.99
CA THR A 664 -2.15 -26.43 2.06
C THR A 664 -0.87 -25.83 2.59
N THR A 665 -0.80 -24.50 2.58
CA THR A 665 0.36 -23.73 3.02
C THR A 665 0.10 -23.16 4.41
N ASP A 666 0.99 -23.42 5.37
CA ASP A 666 0.92 -22.86 6.73
C ASP A 666 1.44 -21.40 6.74
N CYS A 667 0.55 -20.47 7.05
CA CYS A 667 0.82 -19.04 7.03
C CYS A 667 1.67 -18.55 8.20
N ARG A 668 1.98 -19.42 9.18
CA ARG A 668 2.99 -19.12 10.21
C ARG A 668 4.41 -19.21 9.68
N THR A 669 4.63 -19.98 8.61
CA THR A 669 5.97 -20.25 8.06
C THR A 669 6.15 -19.78 6.63
N ALA A 670 5.06 -19.41 5.96
CA ALA A 670 5.03 -18.98 4.58
C ALA A 670 4.31 -17.64 4.42
N GLN A 671 4.69 -16.90 3.38
CA GLN A 671 3.94 -15.71 2.97
C GLN A 671 2.61 -16.13 2.36
N CYS A 672 1.51 -15.58 2.86
CA CYS A 672 0.17 -15.98 2.46
C CYS A 672 -0.62 -14.79 1.90
N PHE A 673 -1.57 -15.09 1.04
CA PHE A 673 -2.73 -14.22 0.84
C PHE A 673 -3.42 -14.00 2.20
N ASP A 674 -3.80 -12.75 2.44
CA ASP A 674 -4.58 -12.26 3.58
C ASP A 674 -5.69 -11.36 3.05
#